data_AF-A0A510NUM7-F1
#
_entry.id   AF-A0A510NUM7-F1
#
_cell.length_a   1.000
_cell.length_b   1.000
_cell.length_c   1.000
_cell.angle_alpha   90.00
_cell.angle_beta   90.00
_cell.angle_gamma   90.00
#
_symmetry.space_group_name_H-M   'P 1'
#
loop_
_entity.id
_entity.type
_entity.pdbx_description
1 polymer ?
#
loop_
_entity_poly.entity_id
_entity_poly.type
_entity_poly.pdbx_seq_one_letter_code
_entity_poly.pdbx_strand_id
1 'polypeptide(L)'
;MPYATMDYGANVAGFPVFEIISLSGPTQMEVKYSEQFSGLLQPLSDGPSLFVSSNANSYRVETFNVTQPGTVRSELIQGGQRWQSIRLLTNSTVKFGKVAFESTVGKIDIASLPGTFHSSNPAYDKIWSLGARAVSLACFDAGTQTSIWKVPPEGAFVSSSAPSYTALAYNFTEYNLEFDAKIVHGGFVWATSYNFGVRSRGGILMNLAGNYPPETTFSNTNRSLFPPSTVSLAYGVSFVNQTTLSSYQLDQFPVPCEVQEGTWYRVSTMVRSGYLSVSLNQSRLFNVSLDSYSSITGGTVSSSGSFGFGAWQDQSAYIRNVTAWDTAGSVIYQNPMIDSDVVLPEYGVHDNYFPTCVDGAKRDRLVWLGDFIHTSRIVGVSTGRNDHISGTFKQLLTYQLPTGQLPTAPSLGYSPDIDPAAFAVEGSAFLLPDYHILGLISFASYMEWSNDVTFAKENWNSWVSAVDWLVSYKSNSTGLIDLSTFRVTFLGPPSGSAVNTAAVWAFQGMASVAAAVNDINSYNKWTNLATSLTQAINVALWDDESGVYSIQSSDKGNFSTAAIGFAITTGVANDTQAQLSLSHLPSLKLHPGYRDSTTSNLSDPSVNLSPNINGFLLPALMQRKQAEPARFLLDNLWRRHDC
;
A
#
# COMPACT_ATOMS: atom_id res chain seq x y z
N MET A 1 21.27 25.89 -14.64
CA MET A 1 20.13 25.65 -15.54
C MET A 1 18.87 26.21 -14.90
N PRO A 2 17.92 26.77 -15.66
CA PRO A 2 16.66 27.29 -15.12
C PRO A 2 15.90 26.26 -14.29
N TYR A 3 15.36 26.70 -13.15
CA TYR A 3 14.65 25.87 -12.19
C TYR A 3 13.45 26.64 -11.62
N ALA A 4 12.28 26.01 -11.58
CA ALA A 4 11.07 26.55 -10.99
C ALA A 4 10.47 25.54 -10.00
N THR A 5 9.83 26.06 -8.95
CA THR A 5 9.05 25.26 -7.99
C THR A 5 7.63 25.79 -7.96
N MET A 6 6.67 24.88 -7.91
CA MET A 6 5.26 25.15 -7.70
C MET A 6 4.82 24.59 -6.34
N ASP A 7 4.14 25.44 -5.56
CA ASP A 7 3.36 25.04 -4.37
C ASP A 7 1.89 25.07 -4.75
N TYR A 8 1.21 23.93 -4.72
CA TYR A 8 -0.24 23.87 -4.94
C TYR A 8 -1.06 24.34 -3.74
N GLY A 9 -0.40 24.72 -2.63
CA GLY A 9 -1.00 25.14 -1.37
C GLY A 9 -1.53 23.96 -0.53
N ALA A 10 -1.80 22.82 -1.17
CA ALA A 10 -2.21 21.57 -0.54
C ALA A 10 -1.91 20.38 -1.46
N ASN A 11 -2.02 19.16 -0.92
CA ASN A 11 -1.87 17.95 -1.75
C ASN A 11 -2.94 17.90 -2.85
N VAL A 12 -2.52 17.60 -4.07
CA VAL A 12 -3.30 17.35 -5.28
C VAL A 12 -2.88 16.00 -5.88
N ALA A 13 -3.72 15.42 -6.72
CA ALA A 13 -3.45 14.15 -7.39
C ALA A 13 -4.04 14.14 -8.81
N GLY A 14 -3.38 13.41 -9.72
CA GLY A 14 -3.84 13.24 -11.09
C GLY A 14 -2.70 13.18 -12.11
N PHE A 15 -2.99 13.50 -13.36
CA PHE A 15 -1.99 13.55 -14.42
C PHE A 15 -1.36 14.94 -14.51
N PRO A 16 -0.02 15.06 -14.40
CA PRO A 16 0.70 16.29 -14.70
C PRO A 16 0.40 16.80 -16.12
N VAL A 17 0.11 18.11 -16.26
CA VAL A 17 -0.18 18.80 -17.52
C VAL A 17 0.61 20.11 -17.61
N PHE A 18 1.25 20.34 -18.76
CA PHE A 18 2.01 21.54 -19.08
C PHE A 18 1.52 22.13 -20.41
N GLU A 19 1.02 23.36 -20.38
CA GLU A 19 0.70 24.12 -21.59
C GLU A 19 1.92 24.95 -21.99
N ILE A 20 2.47 24.65 -23.15
CA ILE A 20 3.67 25.29 -23.69
C ILE A 20 3.27 26.31 -24.75
N ILE A 21 3.55 27.58 -24.49
CA ILE A 21 3.20 28.70 -25.38
C ILE A 21 4.27 28.90 -26.44
N SER A 22 5.55 28.83 -26.06
CA SER A 22 6.68 29.02 -26.97
C SER A 22 7.95 28.42 -26.41
N LEU A 23 8.85 27.99 -27.30
CA LEU A 23 10.20 27.49 -26.98
C LEU A 23 11.22 28.02 -27.99
N SER A 24 12.46 28.22 -27.55
CA SER A 24 13.56 28.64 -28.43
C SER A 24 14.22 27.48 -29.20
N GLY A 25 13.86 26.23 -28.89
CA GLY A 25 14.35 25.01 -29.52
C GLY A 25 13.88 23.75 -28.77
N PRO A 26 14.22 22.54 -29.27
CA PRO A 26 13.95 21.27 -28.58
C PRO A 26 14.41 21.33 -27.12
N THR A 27 13.50 20.99 -26.20
CA THR A 27 13.72 21.18 -24.77
C THR A 27 13.44 19.91 -23.99
N GLN A 28 14.44 19.42 -23.26
CA GLN A 28 14.21 18.43 -22.21
C GLN A 28 13.96 19.12 -20.87
N MET A 29 12.92 18.70 -20.16
CA MET A 29 12.57 19.18 -18.83
C MET A 29 12.42 18.00 -17.85
N GLU A 30 13.16 18.05 -16.74
CA GLU A 30 12.97 17.15 -15.60
C GLU A 30 11.90 17.74 -14.69
N VAL A 31 10.97 16.89 -14.28
CA VAL A 31 9.88 17.24 -13.37
C VAL A 31 9.95 16.34 -12.15
N LYS A 32 9.95 16.92 -10.94
CA LYS A 32 9.88 16.16 -9.68
C LYS A 32 8.60 16.48 -8.92
N TYR A 33 8.07 15.50 -8.20
CA TYR A 33 6.86 15.63 -7.38
C TYR A 33 7.12 15.22 -5.95
N SER A 34 6.58 15.95 -4.98
CA SER A 34 6.68 15.56 -3.56
C SER A 34 5.54 16.08 -2.69
N GLU A 35 5.22 15.36 -1.62
CA GLU A 35 4.38 15.87 -0.53
C GLU A 35 5.11 16.91 0.34
N GLN A 36 6.41 16.72 0.59
CA GLN A 36 7.23 17.63 1.39
C GLN A 36 8.21 18.38 0.49
N PHE A 37 8.45 19.67 0.77
CA PHE A 37 9.35 20.48 -0.08
C PHE A 37 10.76 19.89 -0.17
N SER A 38 11.29 19.37 0.95
CA SER A 38 12.62 18.74 1.02
C SER A 38 12.76 17.52 0.10
N GLY A 39 11.66 16.85 -0.24
CA GLY A 39 11.66 15.74 -1.19
C GLY A 39 12.17 16.17 -2.56
N LEU A 40 11.82 17.37 -3.03
CA LEU A 40 12.28 17.88 -4.34
C LEU A 40 13.81 18.00 -4.45
N LEU A 41 14.50 18.10 -3.32
CA LEU A 41 15.96 18.21 -3.26
C LEU A 41 16.66 16.85 -3.43
N GLN A 42 15.94 15.75 -3.25
CA GLN A 42 16.49 14.41 -3.39
C GLN A 42 16.58 13.98 -4.86
N PRO A 43 17.55 13.13 -5.26
CA PRO A 43 17.72 12.69 -6.64
C PRO A 43 16.44 12.08 -7.24
N LEU A 44 15.73 11.23 -6.49
CA LEU A 44 14.50 10.54 -6.90
C LEU A 44 13.23 11.16 -6.30
N SER A 45 13.31 12.42 -5.89
CA SER A 45 12.28 13.12 -5.14
C SER A 45 11.91 12.38 -3.83
N ASP A 46 10.64 12.35 -3.42
CA ASP A 46 10.14 11.54 -2.31
C ASP A 46 9.71 10.12 -2.69
N GLY A 47 10.26 9.61 -3.80
CA GLY A 47 10.11 8.24 -4.26
C GLY A 47 11.46 7.54 -4.43
N PRO A 48 11.50 6.42 -5.18
CA PRO A 48 10.39 5.80 -5.89
C PRO A 48 9.46 5.01 -4.94
N SER A 49 8.21 4.78 -5.35
CA SER A 49 7.20 3.96 -4.63
C SER A 49 6.99 2.66 -5.39
N LEU A 50 7.89 1.69 -5.17
CA LEU A 50 7.97 0.43 -5.93
C LEU A 50 7.54 -0.80 -5.11
N PHE A 51 6.89 -0.61 -3.96
CA PHE A 51 6.39 -1.75 -3.17
C PHE A 51 5.35 -2.57 -3.95
N VAL A 52 4.46 -1.90 -4.67
CA VAL A 52 3.46 -2.50 -5.56
C VAL A 52 3.24 -1.62 -6.79
N SER A 53 2.65 -2.19 -7.84
CA SER A 53 2.12 -1.46 -8.98
C SER A 53 0.78 -0.83 -8.61
N SER A 54 0.78 0.47 -8.26
CA SER A 54 -0.33 1.21 -7.63
C SER A 54 -1.30 1.94 -8.58
N ASN A 55 -1.47 1.48 -9.83
CA ASN A 55 -2.18 2.23 -10.88
C ASN A 55 -1.70 3.69 -11.04
N ALA A 56 -0.40 3.90 -10.85
CA ALA A 56 0.25 5.19 -10.80
C ALA A 56 1.70 5.07 -11.28
N ASN A 57 2.31 6.21 -11.60
CA ASN A 57 3.75 6.27 -11.83
C ASN A 57 4.47 5.88 -10.53
N SER A 58 5.28 4.82 -10.59
CA SER A 58 6.06 4.39 -9.44
C SER A 58 7.22 5.34 -9.13
N TYR A 59 7.58 6.21 -10.07
CA TYR A 59 8.64 7.19 -9.95
C TYR A 59 8.06 8.59 -9.74
N ARG A 60 8.79 9.37 -8.95
CA ARG A 60 8.43 10.74 -8.57
C ARG A 60 9.26 11.78 -9.32
N VAL A 61 9.91 11.33 -10.39
CA VAL A 61 10.71 12.09 -11.32
C VAL A 61 10.36 11.62 -12.72
N GLU A 62 10.10 12.56 -13.63
CA GLU A 62 9.80 12.31 -15.03
C GLU A 62 10.61 13.25 -15.91
N THR A 63 10.97 12.79 -17.10
CA THR A 63 11.64 13.63 -18.09
C THR A 63 10.77 13.76 -19.34
N PHE A 64 10.47 15.00 -19.73
CA PHE A 64 9.72 15.30 -20.94
C PHE A 64 10.64 15.89 -21.99
N ASN A 65 10.45 15.49 -23.24
CA ASN A 65 11.09 16.11 -24.40
C ASN A 65 10.05 16.88 -25.22
N VAL A 66 10.18 18.20 -25.27
CA VAL A 66 9.23 19.13 -25.88
C VAL A 66 9.87 19.78 -27.10
N THR A 67 9.30 19.53 -28.28
CA THR A 67 9.84 20.02 -29.56
C THR A 67 8.97 21.08 -30.23
N GLN A 68 7.73 21.26 -29.76
CA GLN A 68 6.78 22.23 -30.32
C GLN A 68 5.82 22.77 -29.24
N PRO A 69 5.24 23.97 -29.43
CA PRO A 69 4.17 24.48 -28.55
C PRO A 69 2.95 23.56 -28.52
N GLY A 70 2.18 23.62 -27.44
CA GLY A 70 1.00 22.79 -27.21
C GLY A 70 0.94 22.23 -25.79
N THR A 71 -0.02 21.35 -25.57
CA THR A 71 -0.21 20.69 -24.27
C THR A 71 0.59 19.40 -24.21
N VAL A 72 1.44 19.28 -23.20
CA VAL A 72 2.17 18.06 -22.84
C VAL A 72 1.57 17.51 -21.55
N ARG A 73 1.40 16.21 -21.46
CA ARG A 73 0.78 15.53 -20.31
C ARG A 73 1.54 14.25 -19.99
N SER A 74 1.66 13.90 -18.72
CA SER A 74 2.18 12.59 -18.32
C SER A 74 1.23 11.47 -18.78
N GLU A 75 1.78 10.31 -19.12
CA GLU A 75 0.97 9.13 -19.41
C GLU A 75 0.42 8.47 -18.15
N LEU A 76 1.06 8.70 -16.99
CA LEU A 76 0.76 8.00 -15.75
C LEU A 76 0.29 8.98 -14.66
N ILE A 77 -0.56 8.49 -13.76
CA ILE A 77 -1.04 9.27 -12.62
C ILE A 77 0.13 9.51 -11.66
N GLN A 78 0.32 10.75 -11.22
CA GLN A 78 1.05 11.03 -9.99
C GLN A 78 0.03 11.11 -8.85
N GLY A 79 0.25 10.33 -7.79
CA GLY A 79 -0.62 10.25 -6.61
C GLY A 79 -0.72 11.58 -5.84
N GLY A 80 -0.72 11.56 -4.50
CA GLY A 80 -0.70 12.79 -3.70
C GLY A 80 0.63 13.55 -3.80
N GLN A 81 0.58 14.85 -4.10
CA GLN A 81 1.72 15.78 -4.00
C GLN A 81 1.26 17.20 -3.71
N ARG A 82 2.08 17.99 -3.01
CA ARG A 82 1.89 19.45 -2.88
C ARG A 82 2.90 20.24 -3.68
N TRP A 83 4.10 19.70 -3.85
CA TRP A 83 5.23 20.36 -4.44
C TRP A 83 5.59 19.72 -5.77
N GLN A 84 5.90 20.55 -6.76
CA GLN A 84 6.45 20.12 -8.03
C GLN A 84 7.62 21.02 -8.40
N SER A 85 8.69 20.48 -8.99
CA SER A 85 9.73 21.28 -9.63
C SER A 85 9.85 20.98 -11.11
N ILE A 86 10.31 21.98 -11.88
CA ILE A 86 10.65 21.86 -13.29
C ILE A 86 12.07 22.40 -13.47
N ARG A 87 12.96 21.55 -13.99
CA ARG A 87 14.34 21.89 -14.33
C ARG A 87 14.56 21.70 -15.82
N LEU A 88 14.98 22.74 -16.53
CA LEU A 88 15.41 22.57 -17.92
C LEU A 88 16.76 21.86 -17.96
N LEU A 89 16.87 20.82 -18.78
CA LEU A 89 18.11 20.05 -18.96
C LEU A 89 18.89 20.47 -20.22
N THR A 90 18.24 21.24 -21.09
CA THR A 90 18.79 21.76 -22.35
C THR A 90 18.97 23.27 -22.25
N ASN A 91 19.87 23.83 -23.07
CA ASN A 91 20.11 25.26 -23.12
C ASN A 91 19.07 25.96 -24.02
N SER A 92 17.82 25.99 -23.56
CA SER A 92 16.68 26.59 -24.24
C SER A 92 15.86 27.45 -23.28
N THR A 93 14.90 28.20 -23.83
CA THR A 93 13.88 28.92 -23.06
C THR A 93 12.51 28.34 -23.35
N VAL A 94 11.67 28.20 -22.34
CA VAL A 94 10.28 27.75 -22.46
C VAL A 94 9.36 28.75 -21.77
N LYS A 95 8.25 29.09 -22.42
CA LYS A 95 7.16 29.86 -21.84
C LYS A 95 5.97 28.95 -21.58
N PHE A 96 5.60 28.78 -20.32
CA PHE A 96 4.40 28.04 -19.92
C PHE A 96 3.18 28.97 -19.87
N GLY A 97 2.03 28.48 -20.33
CA GLY A 97 0.72 29.10 -20.12
C GLY A 97 0.09 28.59 -18.83
N LYS A 98 0.24 27.29 -18.57
CA LYS A 98 -0.32 26.57 -17.43
C LYS A 98 0.58 25.40 -17.02
N VAL A 99 0.70 25.18 -15.72
CA VAL A 99 1.27 23.97 -15.12
C VAL A 99 0.27 23.47 -14.08
N ALA A 100 -0.27 22.27 -14.25
CA ALA A 100 -1.40 21.79 -13.47
C ALA A 100 -1.47 20.26 -13.40
N PHE A 101 -2.50 19.77 -12.72
CA PHE A 101 -2.91 18.38 -12.75
C PHE A 101 -4.31 18.26 -13.36
N GLU A 102 -4.50 17.29 -14.24
CA GLU A 102 -5.83 16.76 -14.56
C GLU A 102 -6.21 15.76 -13.46
N SER A 103 -7.18 16.12 -12.63
CA SER A 103 -7.46 15.37 -11.41
C SER A 103 -8.09 14.01 -11.67
N THR A 104 -7.64 12.99 -10.95
CA THR A 104 -8.20 11.64 -10.94
C THR A 104 -8.92 11.31 -9.64
N VAL A 105 -9.18 12.33 -8.82
CA VAL A 105 -9.90 12.22 -7.54
C VAL A 105 -11.08 13.18 -7.56
N GLY A 106 -12.08 12.94 -6.71
CA GLY A 106 -13.26 13.80 -6.62
C GLY A 106 -12.90 15.25 -6.28
N LYS A 107 -13.79 16.20 -6.61
CA LYS A 107 -13.58 17.62 -6.30
C LYS A 107 -13.40 17.82 -4.78
N ILE A 108 -12.24 18.36 -4.39
CA ILE A 108 -11.84 18.55 -2.99
C ILE A 108 -12.17 19.97 -2.54
N ASP A 109 -13.46 20.26 -2.40
CA ASP A 109 -13.93 21.53 -1.84
C ASP A 109 -14.43 21.29 -0.42
N ILE A 110 -13.52 21.45 0.55
CA ILE A 110 -13.78 21.16 1.97
C ILE A 110 -14.92 22.02 2.52
N ALA A 111 -15.07 23.25 2.01
CA ALA A 111 -16.11 24.17 2.44
C ALA A 111 -17.52 23.76 1.95
N SER A 112 -17.62 22.89 0.94
CA SER A 112 -18.88 22.41 0.38
C SER A 112 -19.18 20.95 0.71
N LEU A 113 -18.46 20.32 1.66
CA LEU A 113 -18.74 18.96 2.08
C LEU A 113 -20.05 18.88 2.89
N PRO A 114 -20.79 17.75 2.82
CA PRO A 114 -22.01 17.58 3.60
C PRO A 114 -21.81 17.71 5.12
N GLY A 115 -20.70 17.15 5.63
CA GLY A 115 -20.26 17.32 7.00
C GLY A 115 -19.37 18.55 7.14
N THR A 116 -19.55 19.30 8.23
CA THR A 116 -18.68 20.43 8.59
C THR A 116 -18.41 20.43 10.08
N PHE A 117 -17.29 21.02 10.49
CA PHE A 117 -16.92 21.19 11.88
C PHE A 117 -16.36 22.60 12.09
N HIS A 118 -16.78 23.23 13.19
CA HIS A 118 -16.25 24.50 13.64
C HIS A 118 -16.17 24.52 15.16
N SER A 119 -15.11 25.14 15.68
CA SER A 119 -14.86 25.27 17.10
C SER A 119 -14.30 26.64 17.44
N SER A 120 -14.25 26.96 18.74
CA SER A 120 -13.59 28.18 19.21
C SER A 120 -12.07 28.15 19.04
N ASN A 121 -11.47 27.00 18.70
CA ASN A 121 -10.05 26.87 18.41
C ASN A 121 -9.85 26.64 16.90
N PRO A 122 -9.41 27.66 16.13
CA PRO A 122 -9.24 27.53 14.68
C PRO A 122 -8.21 26.47 14.28
N ALA A 123 -7.35 26.01 15.19
CA ALA A 123 -6.45 24.89 14.91
C ALA A 123 -7.22 23.55 14.79
N TYR A 124 -8.29 23.35 15.55
CA TYR A 124 -9.07 22.10 15.48
C TYR A 124 -9.92 22.04 14.21
N ASP A 125 -10.40 23.19 13.73
CA ASP A 125 -11.05 23.32 12.42
C ASP A 125 -10.11 22.90 11.29
N LYS A 126 -8.83 23.29 11.39
CA LYS A 126 -7.78 22.87 10.44
C LYS A 126 -7.50 21.37 10.52
N ILE A 127 -7.38 20.80 11.73
CA ILE A 127 -7.20 19.35 11.90
C ILE A 127 -8.34 18.58 11.25
N TRP A 128 -9.59 18.99 11.50
CA TRP A 128 -10.76 18.38 10.87
C TRP A 128 -10.71 18.51 9.34
N SER A 129 -10.40 19.71 8.84
CA SER A 129 -10.29 19.97 7.40
C SER A 129 -9.19 19.13 6.73
N LEU A 130 -8.08 18.89 7.42
CA LEU A 130 -7.00 18.02 6.96
C LEU A 130 -7.46 16.56 6.85
N GLY A 131 -8.20 16.05 7.85
CA GLY A 131 -8.78 14.71 7.81
C GLY A 131 -9.74 14.54 6.62
N ALA A 132 -10.68 15.48 6.46
CA ALA A 132 -11.62 15.48 5.33
C ALA A 132 -10.90 15.56 3.97
N ARG A 133 -9.84 16.37 3.87
CA ARG A 133 -9.01 16.44 2.66
C ARG A 133 -8.25 15.15 2.38
N ALA A 134 -7.64 14.56 3.40
CA ALA A 134 -6.85 13.34 3.26
C ALA A 134 -7.70 12.20 2.68
N VAL A 135 -8.90 11.96 3.24
CA VAL A 135 -9.81 10.93 2.70
C VAL A 135 -10.33 11.30 1.32
N SER A 136 -10.58 12.58 1.02
CA SER A 136 -11.01 13.00 -0.32
C SER A 136 -9.94 12.78 -1.41
N LEU A 137 -8.65 12.78 -1.03
CA LEU A 137 -7.54 12.45 -1.93
C LEU A 137 -7.31 10.93 -2.03
N ALA A 138 -7.55 10.20 -0.94
CA ALA A 138 -7.30 8.76 -0.84
C ALA A 138 -8.51 7.90 -1.24
N CYS A 139 -9.68 8.50 -1.42
CA CYS A 139 -10.88 7.83 -1.90
C CYS A 139 -11.29 8.36 -3.27
N PHE A 140 -11.49 7.45 -4.22
CA PHE A 140 -11.75 7.78 -5.62
C PHE A 140 -12.81 6.88 -6.25
N ASP A 141 -13.42 7.36 -7.32
CA ASP A 141 -14.51 6.67 -8.01
C ASP A 141 -13.98 5.50 -8.86
N ALA A 142 -14.84 4.53 -9.19
CA ALA A 142 -14.50 3.43 -10.11
C ALA A 142 -13.99 3.97 -11.46
N GLY A 143 -12.98 3.31 -12.01
CA GLY A 143 -12.37 3.61 -13.31
C GLY A 143 -11.54 4.90 -13.39
N THR A 144 -11.36 5.62 -12.28
CA THR A 144 -10.59 6.88 -12.26
C THR A 144 -9.09 6.66 -12.11
N GLN A 145 -8.67 5.53 -11.53
CA GLN A 145 -7.26 5.13 -11.43
C GLN A 145 -6.92 4.26 -12.63
N THR A 146 -6.63 4.91 -13.74
CA THR A 146 -6.50 4.27 -15.05
C THR A 146 -5.37 3.23 -15.10
N SER A 147 -5.42 2.38 -16.12
CA SER A 147 -4.34 1.44 -16.40
C SER A 147 -3.00 2.16 -16.60
N ILE A 148 -1.91 1.51 -16.15
CA ILE A 148 -0.53 1.94 -16.37
C ILE A 148 0.10 1.30 -17.62
N TRP A 149 -0.60 0.35 -18.25
CA TRP A 149 -0.17 -0.33 -19.47
C TRP A 149 -1.10 0.00 -20.62
N LYS A 150 -0.59 -0.12 -21.85
CA LYS A 150 -1.40 -0.15 -23.07
C LYS A 150 -1.18 -1.51 -23.73
N VAL A 151 -2.21 -2.13 -24.29
CA VAL A 151 -2.08 -3.46 -24.91
C VAL A 151 -2.53 -3.42 -26.39
N PRO A 152 -1.74 -2.77 -27.27
CA PRO A 152 -1.99 -2.84 -28.71
C PRO A 152 -1.66 -4.24 -29.28
N PRO A 153 -2.01 -4.52 -30.54
CA PRO A 153 -1.68 -5.78 -31.21
C PRO A 153 -0.18 -6.12 -31.28
N GLU A 154 0.69 -5.14 -31.03
CA GLU A 154 2.15 -5.35 -31.00
C GLU A 154 2.62 -6.05 -29.71
N GLY A 155 1.89 -5.93 -28.60
CA GLY A 155 2.28 -6.42 -27.28
C GLY A 155 1.92 -5.42 -26.18
N ALA A 156 2.02 -5.85 -24.91
CA ALA A 156 1.80 -4.97 -23.76
C ALA A 156 2.95 -3.94 -23.66
N PHE A 157 2.60 -2.67 -23.70
CA PHE A 157 3.50 -1.54 -23.51
C PHE A 157 3.62 -1.21 -22.03
N VAL A 158 4.84 -1.30 -21.51
CA VAL A 158 5.21 -0.99 -20.12
C VAL A 158 6.11 0.24 -20.08
N SER A 159 5.91 1.11 -19.09
CA SER A 159 6.70 2.34 -18.93
C SER A 159 6.72 2.80 -17.48
N SER A 160 7.84 3.37 -17.02
CA SER A 160 7.99 4.06 -15.72
C SER A 160 7.17 3.47 -14.55
N SER A 161 7.18 2.15 -14.41
CA SER A 161 6.42 1.42 -13.39
C SER A 161 7.25 0.31 -12.78
N ALA A 162 7.03 0.03 -11.50
CA ALA A 162 7.41 -1.25 -10.92
C ALA A 162 6.91 -2.40 -11.79
N PRO A 163 7.56 -3.57 -11.73
CA PRO A 163 6.98 -4.76 -12.31
C PRO A 163 5.57 -5.02 -11.77
N SER A 164 4.63 -5.28 -12.67
CA SER A 164 3.30 -5.78 -12.33
C SER A 164 3.30 -7.28 -12.61
N TYR A 165 2.70 -8.06 -11.70
CA TYR A 165 2.91 -9.50 -11.62
C TYR A 165 1.65 -10.26 -12.01
N THR A 166 1.79 -11.38 -12.74
CA THR A 166 0.63 -12.24 -13.03
C THR A 166 0.12 -12.88 -11.75
N ALA A 167 -1.19 -12.85 -11.51
CA ALA A 167 -1.79 -13.59 -10.41
C ALA A 167 -1.78 -15.11 -10.63
N LEU A 168 -1.56 -15.59 -11.87
CA LEU A 168 -1.66 -17.01 -12.22
C LEU A 168 -0.40 -17.82 -11.91
N ALA A 169 0.72 -17.16 -11.59
CA ALA A 169 2.00 -17.81 -11.29
C ALA A 169 2.44 -17.67 -9.82
N TYR A 170 1.52 -17.29 -8.92
CA TYR A 170 1.85 -16.97 -7.51
C TYR A 170 2.54 -18.11 -6.75
N ASN A 171 2.34 -19.36 -7.17
CA ASN A 171 2.86 -20.57 -6.54
C ASN A 171 3.98 -21.27 -7.34
N PHE A 172 4.53 -20.63 -8.37
CA PHE A 172 5.61 -21.22 -9.17
C PHE A 172 6.89 -21.35 -8.34
N THR A 173 7.69 -22.39 -8.60
CA THR A 173 8.92 -22.69 -7.83
C THR A 173 10.14 -22.88 -8.72
N GLU A 174 10.00 -23.68 -9.78
CA GLU A 174 11.03 -23.91 -10.79
C GLU A 174 10.39 -23.86 -12.19
N TYR A 175 10.90 -22.97 -13.03
CA TYR A 175 10.38 -22.77 -14.38
C TYR A 175 11.42 -22.16 -15.32
N ASN A 176 11.21 -22.35 -16.61
CA ASN A 176 11.81 -21.52 -17.66
C ASN A 176 10.74 -20.51 -18.11
N LEU A 177 11.05 -19.23 -18.09
CA LEU A 177 10.21 -18.16 -18.62
C LEU A 177 10.83 -17.65 -19.92
N GLU A 178 10.04 -17.57 -20.99
CA GLU A 178 10.45 -16.92 -22.22
C GLU A 178 9.43 -15.88 -22.66
N PHE A 179 9.93 -14.79 -23.22
CA PHE A 179 9.13 -13.72 -23.79
C PHE A 179 9.93 -12.93 -24.82
N ASP A 180 9.24 -12.18 -25.66
CA ASP A 180 9.85 -11.21 -26.55
C ASP A 180 9.71 -9.81 -25.95
N ALA A 181 10.78 -9.02 -26.00
CA ALA A 181 10.76 -7.62 -25.60
C ALA A 181 11.35 -6.72 -26.68
N LYS A 182 10.73 -5.55 -26.91
CA LYS A 182 11.27 -4.50 -27.77
C LYS A 182 11.40 -3.21 -26.97
N ILE A 183 12.64 -2.78 -26.74
CA ILE A 183 12.92 -1.53 -26.04
C ILE A 183 12.44 -0.38 -26.92
N VAL A 184 11.58 0.47 -26.37
CA VAL A 184 11.15 1.72 -27.02
C VAL A 184 12.04 2.86 -26.57
N HIS A 185 12.37 2.91 -25.28
CA HIS A 185 13.31 3.88 -24.74
C HIS A 185 14.08 3.30 -23.55
N GLY A 186 15.41 3.39 -23.59
CA GLY A 186 16.32 3.15 -22.47
C GLY A 186 16.44 1.71 -21.97
N GLY A 187 15.34 0.99 -21.74
CA GLY A 187 15.36 -0.39 -21.24
C GLY A 187 13.98 -0.90 -20.78
N PHE A 188 13.98 -2.03 -20.09
CA PHE A 188 12.80 -2.54 -19.36
C PHE A 188 13.22 -3.41 -18.18
N VAL A 189 12.28 -3.64 -17.28
CA VAL A 189 12.46 -4.49 -16.09
C VAL A 189 11.56 -5.71 -16.23
N TRP A 190 12.08 -6.88 -15.88
CA TRP A 190 11.25 -8.04 -15.56
C TRP A 190 11.68 -8.61 -14.22
N ALA A 191 10.76 -9.32 -13.59
CA ALA A 191 10.96 -9.88 -12.27
C ALA A 191 10.52 -11.34 -12.24
N THR A 192 11.15 -12.13 -11.39
CA THR A 192 10.77 -13.51 -11.06
C THR A 192 10.73 -13.69 -9.55
N SER A 193 10.11 -14.78 -9.10
CA SER A 193 10.13 -15.19 -7.70
C SER A 193 9.51 -14.14 -6.75
N TYR A 194 8.49 -13.42 -7.24
CA TYR A 194 7.75 -12.45 -6.44
C TYR A 194 6.63 -13.12 -5.65
N ASN A 195 6.62 -12.90 -4.34
CA ASN A 195 5.57 -13.38 -3.47
C ASN A 195 4.56 -12.25 -3.23
N PHE A 196 3.26 -12.52 -3.39
CA PHE A 196 2.23 -11.51 -3.14
C PHE A 196 1.97 -11.23 -1.65
N GLY A 197 2.41 -12.12 -0.75
CA GLY A 197 2.28 -11.89 0.68
C GLY A 197 2.98 -10.59 1.08
N VAL A 198 2.34 -9.76 1.88
CA VAL A 198 2.77 -8.40 2.32
C VAL A 198 4.17 -8.35 2.97
N ARG A 199 4.77 -9.51 3.30
CA ARG A 199 6.16 -9.64 3.75
C ARG A 199 7.16 -9.99 2.65
N SER A 200 6.74 -10.00 1.39
CA SER A 200 7.65 -10.29 0.31
C SER A 200 8.75 -9.25 0.36
N ARG A 201 10.00 -9.74 0.42
CA ARG A 201 11.18 -8.90 0.26
C ARG A 201 11.32 -8.53 -1.23
N GLY A 202 10.20 -8.28 -1.90
CA GLY A 202 10.01 -8.27 -3.35
C GLY A 202 10.41 -9.58 -4.03
N GLY A 203 11.08 -9.48 -5.18
CA GLY A 203 11.50 -10.62 -6.00
C GLY A 203 12.89 -10.42 -6.58
N ILE A 204 13.28 -11.29 -7.50
CA ILE A 204 14.51 -11.15 -8.29
C ILE A 204 14.21 -10.22 -9.46
N LEU A 205 14.88 -9.08 -9.53
CA LEU A 205 14.66 -8.02 -10.51
C LEU A 205 15.80 -8.00 -11.52
N MET A 206 15.45 -7.91 -12.79
CA MET A 206 16.40 -7.78 -13.91
C MET A 206 16.03 -6.58 -14.76
N ASN A 207 17.02 -5.74 -15.11
CA ASN A 207 16.84 -4.64 -16.07
C ASN A 207 17.75 -4.88 -17.27
N LEU A 208 17.18 -4.94 -18.48
CA LEU A 208 17.95 -4.93 -19.72
C LEU A 208 18.00 -3.49 -20.25
N ALA A 209 19.19 -2.90 -20.19
CA ALA A 209 19.45 -1.56 -20.69
C ALA A 209 19.85 -1.58 -22.17
N GLY A 210 19.31 -0.63 -22.94
CA GLY A 210 19.70 -0.39 -24.33
C GLY A 210 21.09 0.25 -24.45
N ASN A 211 21.50 0.57 -25.67
CA ASN A 211 22.75 1.24 -25.98
C ASN A 211 22.69 2.77 -25.80
N TYR A 212 21.51 3.31 -25.50
CA TYR A 212 21.24 4.74 -25.27
C TYR A 212 21.65 5.62 -26.47
N PRO A 213 20.95 5.50 -27.62
CA PRO A 213 21.27 6.27 -28.81
C PRO A 213 21.07 7.78 -28.55
N PRO A 214 21.97 8.66 -29.03
CA PRO A 214 21.94 10.09 -28.72
C PRO A 214 20.64 10.81 -29.12
N GLU A 215 19.94 10.30 -30.13
CA GLU A 215 18.74 10.93 -30.71
C GLU A 215 17.51 10.81 -29.81
N THR A 216 17.42 9.74 -29.03
CA THR A 216 16.27 9.48 -28.14
C THR A 216 16.61 9.68 -26.68
N THR A 217 17.86 9.43 -26.27
CA THR A 217 18.27 9.37 -24.86
C THR A 217 18.08 10.70 -24.12
N PHE A 218 17.47 10.64 -22.93
CA PHE A 218 17.41 11.80 -22.05
C PHE A 218 18.77 12.12 -21.43
N SER A 219 19.07 13.42 -21.32
CA SER A 219 20.35 13.91 -20.80
C SER A 219 20.63 13.52 -19.35
N ASN A 220 19.58 13.21 -18.57
CA ASN A 220 19.65 12.75 -17.19
C ASN A 220 19.52 11.22 -17.02
N THR A 221 19.60 10.42 -18.09
CA THR A 221 19.58 8.94 -17.99
C THR A 221 20.74 8.44 -17.11
N ASN A 222 20.42 7.67 -16.06
CA ASN A 222 21.41 7.13 -15.13
C ASN A 222 22.13 5.90 -15.70
N ARG A 223 23.21 6.15 -16.45
CA ARG A 223 24.07 5.12 -17.05
C ARG A 223 24.97 4.39 -16.04
N SER A 224 25.02 4.84 -14.78
CA SER A 224 25.76 4.14 -13.72
C SER A 224 24.93 3.05 -13.08
N LEU A 225 23.64 3.33 -12.85
CA LEU A 225 22.70 2.34 -12.32
C LEU A 225 22.41 1.25 -13.37
N PHE A 226 22.24 1.66 -14.63
CA PHE A 226 22.00 0.76 -15.76
C PHE A 226 22.99 1.08 -16.89
N PRO A 227 24.18 0.46 -16.88
CA PRO A 227 25.15 0.62 -17.95
C PRO A 227 24.58 0.20 -19.32
N PRO A 228 25.06 0.77 -20.43
CA PRO A 228 24.54 0.43 -21.75
C PRO A 228 24.72 -1.05 -22.07
N SER A 229 23.76 -1.65 -22.78
CA SER A 229 23.80 -3.04 -23.23
C SER A 229 24.20 -4.02 -22.11
N THR A 230 23.52 -3.93 -20.97
CA THR A 230 23.84 -4.67 -19.74
C THR A 230 22.55 -5.19 -19.10
N VAL A 231 22.59 -6.39 -18.55
CA VAL A 231 21.55 -6.87 -17.62
C VAL A 231 21.99 -6.59 -16.19
N SER A 232 21.26 -5.73 -15.49
CA SER A 232 21.48 -5.45 -14.06
C SER A 232 20.58 -6.33 -13.21
N LEU A 233 21.12 -6.95 -12.16
CA LEU A 233 20.44 -7.88 -11.27
C LEU A 233 20.27 -7.27 -9.87
N ALA A 234 19.06 -7.35 -9.32
CA ALA A 234 18.75 -6.95 -7.94
C ALA A 234 17.81 -7.95 -7.26
N TYR A 235 17.74 -7.87 -5.93
CA TYR A 235 16.75 -8.57 -5.11
C TYR A 235 16.10 -7.59 -4.14
N GLY A 236 14.78 -7.61 -4.05
CA GLY A 236 14.07 -6.56 -3.35
C GLY A 236 12.82 -6.12 -4.09
N VAL A 237 12.32 -4.96 -3.68
CA VAL A 237 11.23 -4.24 -4.35
C VAL A 237 11.74 -3.27 -5.41
N SER A 238 13.07 -3.08 -5.54
CA SER A 238 13.69 -2.06 -6.38
C SER A 238 15.16 -2.33 -6.70
N PHE A 239 15.79 -1.48 -7.51
CA PHE A 239 17.25 -1.38 -7.68
C PHE A 239 17.91 -0.38 -6.73
N VAL A 240 17.11 0.38 -5.98
CA VAL A 240 17.56 1.35 -4.97
C VAL A 240 16.73 1.21 -3.70
N ASN A 241 17.33 1.48 -2.54
CA ASN A 241 16.61 1.46 -1.26
C ASN A 241 15.47 2.49 -1.25
N GLN A 242 14.34 2.09 -0.66
CA GLN A 242 13.32 3.01 -0.19
C GLN A 242 13.49 3.23 1.31
N THR A 243 12.87 4.29 1.85
CA THR A 243 13.03 4.70 3.26
C THR A 243 12.81 3.56 4.27
N THR A 244 11.85 2.66 3.99
CA THR A 244 11.46 1.57 4.91
C THR A 244 11.67 0.17 4.34
N LEU A 245 12.13 0.05 3.09
CA LEU A 245 12.29 -1.22 2.38
C LEU A 245 13.68 -1.29 1.74
N SER A 246 14.48 -2.23 2.23
CA SER A 246 15.80 -2.52 1.66
C SER A 246 15.65 -3.23 0.32
N SER A 247 16.51 -2.87 -0.63
CA SER A 247 16.71 -3.58 -1.88
C SER A 247 18.20 -3.71 -2.15
N TYR A 248 18.60 -4.79 -2.81
CA TYR A 248 19.98 -5.20 -2.93
C TYR A 248 20.35 -5.27 -4.41
N GLN A 249 21.28 -4.41 -4.85
CA GLN A 249 21.94 -4.61 -6.12
C GLN A 249 22.89 -5.80 -5.98
N LEU A 250 22.79 -6.75 -6.89
CA LEU A 250 23.51 -8.02 -6.80
C LEU A 250 24.67 -8.07 -7.79
N ASP A 251 24.41 -7.81 -9.07
CA ASP A 251 25.39 -8.00 -10.13
C ASP A 251 25.02 -7.27 -11.43
N GLN A 252 25.96 -7.21 -12.38
CA GLN A 252 25.77 -6.64 -13.71
C GLN A 252 26.47 -7.50 -14.77
N PHE A 253 25.75 -7.85 -15.83
CA PHE A 253 26.24 -8.73 -16.89
C PHE A 253 26.21 -8.02 -18.24
N PRO A 254 27.37 -7.75 -18.87
CA PRO A 254 27.40 -7.12 -20.19
C PRO A 254 26.80 -8.05 -21.24
N VAL A 255 26.02 -7.47 -22.15
CA VAL A 255 25.48 -8.17 -23.31
C VAL A 255 26.56 -8.17 -24.41
N PRO A 256 26.89 -9.33 -25.03
CA PRO A 256 27.95 -9.41 -26.04
C PRO A 256 27.71 -8.60 -27.32
N CYS A 257 26.51 -8.06 -27.51
CA CYS A 257 26.12 -7.24 -28.65
C CYS A 257 25.44 -5.95 -28.18
N GLU A 258 25.39 -4.96 -29.06
CA GLU A 258 24.64 -3.74 -28.79
C GLU A 258 23.13 -4.05 -28.71
N VAL A 259 22.54 -3.64 -27.60
CA VAL A 259 21.10 -3.73 -27.37
C VAL A 259 20.45 -2.45 -27.89
N GLN A 260 19.82 -2.50 -29.06
CA GLN A 260 19.28 -1.36 -29.78
C GLN A 260 17.80 -1.13 -29.45
N GLU A 261 17.40 0.13 -29.34
CA GLU A 261 15.99 0.51 -29.33
C GLU A 261 15.31 0.11 -30.66
N GLY A 262 14.02 -0.23 -30.62
CA GLY A 262 13.23 -0.66 -31.78
C GLY A 262 13.47 -2.10 -32.24
N THR A 263 14.40 -2.83 -31.63
CA THR A 263 14.70 -4.24 -31.97
C THR A 263 14.02 -5.21 -31.01
N TRP A 264 13.48 -6.30 -31.55
CA TRP A 264 12.92 -7.40 -30.76
C TRP A 264 14.02 -8.34 -30.26
N TYR A 265 13.97 -8.64 -28.97
CA TYR A 265 14.85 -9.59 -28.31
C TYR A 265 14.04 -10.73 -27.67
N ARG A 266 14.43 -11.98 -27.92
CA ARG A 266 13.91 -13.14 -27.20
C ARG A 266 14.68 -13.29 -25.89
N VAL A 267 14.01 -13.12 -24.77
CA VAL A 267 14.57 -13.34 -23.43
C VAL A 267 14.15 -14.71 -22.92
N SER A 268 15.09 -15.46 -22.35
CA SER A 268 14.81 -16.69 -21.59
C SER A 268 15.42 -16.56 -20.21
N THR A 269 14.62 -16.80 -19.17
CA THR A 269 15.02 -16.77 -17.76
C THR A 269 14.68 -18.11 -17.12
N MET A 270 15.69 -18.85 -16.69
CA MET A 270 15.53 -20.11 -15.98
C MET A 270 15.75 -19.89 -14.49
N VAL A 271 14.74 -20.23 -13.69
CA VAL A 271 14.83 -20.33 -12.22
C VAL A 271 14.75 -21.80 -11.86
N ARG A 272 15.87 -22.40 -11.44
CA ARG A 272 15.94 -23.84 -11.21
C ARG A 272 17.03 -24.20 -10.19
N SER A 273 16.67 -25.00 -9.20
CA SER A 273 17.59 -25.62 -8.24
C SER A 273 18.56 -24.63 -7.57
N GLY A 274 18.07 -23.44 -7.22
CA GLY A 274 18.87 -22.37 -6.61
C GLY A 274 19.74 -21.59 -7.60
N TYR A 275 19.58 -21.79 -8.90
CA TYR A 275 20.26 -21.05 -9.96
C TYR A 275 19.30 -20.14 -10.74
N LEU A 276 19.84 -19.02 -11.18
CA LEU A 276 19.23 -18.10 -12.13
C LEU A 276 20.11 -18.02 -13.38
N SER A 277 19.53 -18.31 -14.54
CA SER A 277 20.21 -18.17 -15.84
C SER A 277 19.37 -17.30 -16.77
N VAL A 278 20.02 -16.37 -17.47
CA VAL A 278 19.37 -15.53 -18.48
C VAL A 278 20.06 -15.69 -19.82
N SER A 279 19.27 -15.78 -20.88
CA SER A 279 19.73 -15.78 -22.27
C SER A 279 19.01 -14.72 -23.09
N LEU A 280 19.70 -14.16 -24.08
CA LEU A 280 19.18 -13.20 -25.06
C LEU A 280 19.42 -13.76 -26.46
N ASN A 281 18.36 -13.93 -27.26
CA ASN A 281 18.42 -14.52 -28.60
C ASN A 281 19.22 -15.85 -28.63
N GLN A 282 18.94 -16.75 -27.68
CA GLN A 282 19.60 -18.05 -27.47
C GLN A 282 21.06 -17.98 -26.96
N SER A 283 21.67 -16.79 -26.85
CA SER A 283 22.98 -16.63 -26.24
C SER A 283 22.84 -16.48 -24.73
N ARG A 284 23.46 -17.38 -23.96
CA ARG A 284 23.44 -17.32 -22.49
C ARG A 284 24.31 -16.16 -22.01
N LEU A 285 23.69 -15.21 -21.30
CA LEU A 285 24.37 -14.05 -20.71
C LEU A 285 25.06 -14.42 -19.39
N PHE A 286 24.35 -15.13 -18.52
CA PHE A 286 24.90 -15.59 -17.23
C PHE A 286 24.15 -16.82 -16.71
N ASN A 287 24.76 -17.50 -15.75
CA ASN A 287 24.16 -18.53 -14.92
C ASN A 287 24.81 -18.46 -13.53
N VAL A 288 24.05 -18.01 -12.53
CA VAL A 288 24.55 -17.72 -11.18
C VAL A 288 23.82 -18.53 -10.13
N SER A 289 24.53 -18.91 -9.07
CA SER A 289 23.91 -19.50 -7.89
C SER A 289 23.38 -18.37 -7.00
N LEU A 290 22.10 -18.44 -6.66
CA LEU A 290 21.42 -17.46 -5.80
C LEU A 290 22.01 -17.40 -4.38
N ASP A 291 22.56 -18.51 -3.89
CA ASP A 291 23.23 -18.58 -2.59
C ASP A 291 24.49 -17.70 -2.52
N SER A 292 25.11 -17.41 -3.67
CA SER A 292 26.28 -16.52 -3.75
C SER A 292 25.97 -15.09 -3.28
N TYR A 293 24.69 -14.71 -3.26
CA TYR A 293 24.24 -13.38 -2.87
C TYR A 293 23.74 -13.30 -1.42
N SER A 294 23.73 -14.42 -0.68
CA SER A 294 23.19 -14.49 0.69
C SER A 294 23.86 -13.54 1.69
N SER A 295 25.15 -13.26 1.50
CA SER A 295 25.91 -12.30 2.32
C SER A 295 25.49 -10.85 2.07
N ILE A 296 25.03 -10.52 0.85
CA ILE A 296 24.56 -9.19 0.48
C ILE A 296 23.13 -8.97 1.00
N THR A 297 22.26 -9.96 0.82
CA THR A 297 20.84 -9.88 1.18
C THR A 297 20.56 -10.19 2.65
N GLY A 298 21.55 -10.70 3.39
CA GLY A 298 21.39 -11.14 4.77
C GLY A 298 20.49 -12.37 4.92
N GLY A 299 20.38 -13.20 3.88
CA GLY A 299 19.55 -14.42 3.87
C GLY A 299 19.40 -15.04 2.48
N THR A 300 18.76 -16.21 2.40
CA THR A 300 18.53 -16.89 1.12
C THR A 300 17.62 -16.06 0.20
N VAL A 301 17.98 -15.99 -1.08
CA VAL A 301 17.14 -15.41 -2.13
C VAL A 301 16.12 -16.46 -2.55
N SER A 302 14.83 -16.13 -2.41
CA SER A 302 13.74 -17.02 -2.81
C SER A 302 13.75 -17.24 -4.33
N SER A 303 13.53 -18.48 -4.76
CA SER A 303 13.30 -18.82 -6.16
C SER A 303 11.81 -19.02 -6.49
N SER A 304 10.93 -19.06 -5.49
CA SER A 304 9.49 -19.24 -5.68
C SER A 304 8.73 -17.93 -5.77
N GLY A 305 7.64 -17.96 -6.54
CA GLY A 305 6.73 -16.85 -6.73
C GLY A 305 6.50 -16.51 -8.20
N SER A 306 5.64 -15.51 -8.40
CA SER A 306 5.22 -15.01 -9.69
C SER A 306 6.34 -14.30 -10.46
N PHE A 307 6.09 -13.99 -11.72
CA PHE A 307 6.90 -13.13 -12.57
C PHE A 307 6.08 -11.92 -13.05
N GLY A 308 6.78 -10.88 -13.48
CA GLY A 308 6.15 -9.62 -13.86
C GLY A 308 7.03 -8.76 -14.74
N PHE A 309 6.43 -7.71 -15.31
CA PHE A 309 7.07 -6.81 -16.26
C PHE A 309 6.84 -5.35 -15.87
N GLY A 310 7.82 -4.50 -16.16
CA GLY A 310 7.75 -3.08 -15.88
C GLY A 310 8.87 -2.34 -16.61
N ALA A 311 9.12 -1.10 -16.24
CA ALA A 311 10.23 -0.34 -16.78
C ALA A 311 10.76 0.64 -15.73
N TRP A 312 12.08 0.86 -15.73
CA TRP A 312 12.66 1.85 -14.83
C TRP A 312 12.17 3.27 -15.16
N GLN A 313 12.46 4.23 -14.29
CA GLN A 313 12.19 5.65 -14.52
C GLN A 313 12.58 6.05 -15.95
N ASP A 314 11.63 6.66 -16.67
CA ASP A 314 11.76 7.16 -18.03
C ASP A 314 12.05 6.08 -19.10
N GLN A 315 12.10 4.79 -18.73
CA GLN A 315 12.25 3.68 -19.67
C GLN A 315 10.89 3.15 -20.16
N SER A 316 10.88 2.47 -21.31
CA SER A 316 9.70 1.79 -21.85
C SER A 316 10.01 0.68 -22.85
N ALA A 317 9.12 -0.30 -22.94
CA ALA A 317 9.22 -1.41 -23.89
C ALA A 317 7.86 -2.05 -24.20
N TYR A 318 7.80 -2.80 -25.29
CA TYR A 318 6.73 -3.78 -25.56
C TYR A 318 7.13 -5.17 -25.12
N ILE A 319 6.19 -5.92 -24.54
CA ILE A 319 6.34 -7.32 -24.12
C ILE A 319 5.29 -8.19 -24.83
N ARG A 320 5.70 -9.35 -25.37
CA ARG A 320 4.78 -10.31 -26.00
C ARG A 320 5.26 -11.76 -25.93
N ASN A 321 4.39 -12.68 -26.33
CA ASN A 321 4.71 -14.11 -26.47
C ASN A 321 5.31 -14.71 -25.19
N VAL A 322 4.66 -14.44 -24.05
CA VAL A 322 5.11 -14.88 -22.73
C VAL A 322 4.67 -16.33 -22.53
N THR A 323 5.61 -17.21 -22.24
CA THR A 323 5.36 -18.61 -21.95
C THR A 323 6.25 -19.07 -20.80
N ALA A 324 5.71 -19.88 -19.90
CA ALA A 324 6.50 -20.56 -18.89
C ALA A 324 6.36 -22.09 -19.00
N TRP A 325 7.47 -22.80 -18.76
CA TRP A 325 7.55 -24.25 -18.77
C TRP A 325 8.05 -24.78 -17.44
N ASP A 326 7.50 -25.91 -17.02
CA ASP A 326 7.99 -26.66 -15.85
C ASP A 326 9.32 -27.39 -16.13
N THR A 327 9.79 -28.16 -15.13
CA THR A 327 11.02 -28.95 -15.25
C THR A 327 10.90 -30.14 -16.19
N ALA A 328 9.68 -30.60 -16.49
CA ALA A 328 9.38 -31.66 -17.44
C ALA A 328 9.28 -31.16 -18.90
N GLY A 329 9.27 -29.84 -19.11
CA GLY A 329 9.10 -29.20 -20.41
C GLY A 329 7.64 -28.98 -20.81
N SER A 330 6.69 -29.14 -19.88
CA SER A 330 5.28 -28.86 -20.11
C SER A 330 5.02 -27.35 -19.99
N VAL A 331 4.18 -26.80 -20.87
CA VAL A 331 3.72 -25.40 -20.75
C VAL A 331 2.79 -25.28 -19.55
N ILE A 332 3.16 -24.43 -18.59
CA ILE A 332 2.37 -24.16 -17.37
C ILE A 332 1.77 -22.75 -17.35
N TYR A 333 2.21 -21.88 -18.26
CA TYR A 333 1.65 -20.55 -18.47
C TYR A 333 1.85 -20.13 -19.92
N GLN A 334 0.87 -19.45 -20.49
CA GLN A 334 1.01 -18.80 -21.79
C GLN A 334 0.10 -17.57 -21.89
N ASN A 335 0.66 -16.43 -22.27
CA ASN A 335 -0.08 -15.23 -22.58
C ASN A 335 0.57 -14.50 -23.76
N PRO A 336 -0.13 -14.30 -24.89
CA PRO A 336 0.41 -13.55 -26.04
C PRO A 336 0.73 -12.08 -25.73
N MET A 337 0.12 -11.51 -24.69
CA MET A 337 0.19 -10.10 -24.29
C MET A 337 -0.38 -9.10 -25.30
N ILE A 338 -1.43 -9.48 -26.03
CA ILE A 338 -2.05 -8.63 -27.08
C ILE A 338 -3.54 -8.35 -26.86
N ASP A 339 -4.12 -8.90 -25.80
CA ASP A 339 -5.54 -8.73 -25.45
C ASP A 339 -5.64 -7.96 -24.13
N SER A 340 -6.15 -6.73 -24.20
CA SER A 340 -6.29 -5.87 -23.01
C SER A 340 -7.23 -6.46 -21.97
N ASP A 341 -8.26 -7.18 -22.40
CA ASP A 341 -9.31 -7.72 -21.52
C ASP A 341 -8.81 -8.92 -20.72
N VAL A 342 -7.68 -9.50 -21.12
CA VAL A 342 -6.98 -10.56 -20.40
C VAL A 342 -5.77 -10.02 -19.64
N VAL A 343 -4.91 -9.24 -20.30
CA VAL A 343 -3.61 -8.83 -19.75
C VAL A 343 -3.78 -7.87 -18.58
N LEU A 344 -4.59 -6.83 -18.73
CA LEU A 344 -4.72 -5.80 -17.70
C LEU A 344 -5.26 -6.36 -16.36
N PRO A 345 -6.35 -7.15 -16.35
CA PRO A 345 -6.85 -7.76 -15.11
C PRO A 345 -5.91 -8.78 -14.47
N GLU A 346 -5.20 -9.57 -15.29
CA GLU A 346 -4.33 -10.65 -14.80
C GLU A 346 -3.08 -10.11 -14.10
N TYR A 347 -2.53 -9.00 -14.61
CA TYR A 347 -1.31 -8.39 -14.10
C TYR A 347 -1.57 -7.30 -13.03
N GLY A 348 -2.82 -7.06 -12.68
CA GLY A 348 -3.16 -6.10 -11.63
C GLY A 348 -3.00 -4.66 -12.05
N VAL A 349 -3.16 -4.37 -13.35
CA VAL A 349 -2.97 -3.05 -13.96
C VAL A 349 -4.21 -2.55 -14.70
N HIS A 350 -5.34 -3.23 -14.57
CA HIS A 350 -6.63 -2.71 -14.99
C HIS A 350 -7.00 -1.48 -14.15
N ASP A 351 -7.83 -0.58 -14.66
CA ASP A 351 -8.38 0.50 -13.84
C ASP A 351 -9.20 -0.05 -12.65
N ASN A 352 -9.33 0.74 -11.59
CA ASN A 352 -9.97 0.28 -10.37
C ASN A 352 -11.45 -0.09 -10.59
N TYR A 353 -11.81 -1.34 -10.30
CA TYR A 353 -13.17 -1.88 -10.52
C TYR A 353 -14.24 -1.23 -9.66
N PHE A 354 -13.89 -0.82 -8.45
CA PHE A 354 -14.81 -0.28 -7.46
C PHE A 354 -14.40 1.15 -7.07
N PRO A 355 -15.35 1.98 -6.60
CA PRO A 355 -14.98 3.13 -5.81
C PRO A 355 -14.23 2.65 -4.57
N THR A 356 -13.05 3.21 -4.32
CA THR A 356 -12.11 2.63 -3.35
C THR A 356 -11.42 3.72 -2.54
N CYS A 357 -11.26 3.47 -1.25
CA CYS A 357 -10.41 4.20 -0.34
C CYS A 357 -9.11 3.43 -0.07
N VAL A 358 -7.97 4.09 -0.24
CA VAL A 358 -6.63 3.54 0.03
C VAL A 358 -5.99 4.19 1.27
N ASP A 359 -4.89 3.62 1.75
CA ASP A 359 -4.10 4.12 2.90
C ASP A 359 -3.57 5.55 2.71
N GLY A 360 -3.11 5.86 1.50
CA GLY A 360 -2.52 7.15 1.20
C GLY A 360 -2.57 7.47 -0.29
N ALA A 361 -2.85 8.74 -0.61
CA ALA A 361 -3.01 9.18 -2.00
C ALA A 361 -1.70 9.10 -2.80
N LYS A 362 -0.54 9.25 -2.16
CA LYS A 362 0.78 9.10 -2.82
C LYS A 362 1.17 7.62 -2.91
N ARG A 363 1.26 6.98 -1.75
CA ARG A 363 1.68 5.59 -1.53
C ARG A 363 1.07 5.10 -0.21
N ASP A 364 0.91 3.80 0.01
CA ASP A 364 1.21 2.72 -0.95
C ASP A 364 0.06 2.52 -1.98
N ARG A 365 -1.05 3.24 -1.77
CA ARG A 365 -2.27 3.21 -2.58
C ARG A 365 -2.88 1.81 -2.64
N LEU A 366 -2.89 1.15 -1.49
CA LEU A 366 -3.52 -0.14 -1.28
C LEU A 366 -4.69 0.00 -0.33
N VAL A 367 -5.64 -0.93 -0.41
CA VAL A 367 -6.76 -0.99 0.53
C VAL A 367 -6.32 -1.67 1.82
N TRP A 368 -5.51 -0.98 2.61
CA TRP A 368 -5.07 -1.52 3.89
C TRP A 368 -6.25 -1.62 4.86
N LEU A 369 -6.62 -2.86 5.21
CA LEU A 369 -7.81 -3.16 6.00
C LEU A 369 -7.75 -2.53 7.41
N GLY A 370 -6.54 -2.46 7.98
CA GLY A 370 -6.32 -1.86 9.30
C GLY A 370 -6.48 -0.34 9.31
N ASP A 371 -6.09 0.34 8.23
CA ASP A 371 -6.21 1.79 8.08
C ASP A 371 -7.66 2.23 7.86
N PHE A 372 -8.46 1.35 7.26
CA PHE A 372 -9.84 1.64 6.88
C PHE A 372 -10.76 1.97 8.08
N ILE A 373 -10.38 1.59 9.30
CA ILE A 373 -11.09 1.95 10.54
C ILE A 373 -11.16 3.46 10.74
N HIS A 374 -10.12 4.20 10.37
CA HIS A 374 -10.12 5.66 10.47
C HIS A 374 -10.83 6.27 9.28
N THR A 375 -10.52 5.78 8.07
CA THR A 375 -11.09 6.32 6.82
C THR A 375 -12.60 6.22 6.78
N SER A 376 -13.17 5.07 7.14
CA SER A 376 -14.63 4.87 7.16
C SER A 376 -15.32 5.90 8.05
N ARG A 377 -14.81 6.12 9.27
CA ARG A 377 -15.34 7.06 10.25
C ARG A 377 -15.22 8.52 9.80
N ILE A 378 -14.08 8.88 9.20
CA ILE A 378 -13.86 10.24 8.67
C ILE A 378 -14.81 10.51 7.51
N VAL A 379 -14.97 9.57 6.56
CA VAL A 379 -15.92 9.71 5.44
C VAL A 379 -17.35 9.91 5.95
N GLY A 380 -17.77 9.13 6.95
CA GLY A 380 -19.11 9.22 7.53
C GLY A 380 -19.47 10.60 8.11
N VAL A 381 -18.48 11.34 8.62
CA VAL A 381 -18.69 12.68 9.22
C VAL A 381 -18.26 13.85 8.32
N SER A 382 -17.70 13.58 7.14
CA SER A 382 -17.19 14.62 6.23
C SER A 382 -17.84 14.54 4.85
N THR A 383 -17.33 13.69 3.96
CA THR A 383 -17.78 13.63 2.56
C THR A 383 -19.15 12.97 2.40
N GLY A 384 -19.55 12.10 3.34
CA GLY A 384 -20.80 11.34 3.26
C GLY A 384 -20.85 10.36 2.07
N ARG A 385 -19.70 10.06 1.44
CA ARG A 385 -19.58 9.16 0.29
C ARG A 385 -19.65 7.69 0.73
N ASN A 386 -20.84 7.24 1.12
CA ASN A 386 -21.09 5.84 1.50
C ASN A 386 -20.78 4.85 0.36
N ASP A 387 -20.85 5.31 -0.89
CA ASP A 387 -20.45 4.54 -2.07
C ASP A 387 -18.94 4.26 -2.12
N HIS A 388 -18.10 5.16 -1.62
CA HIS A 388 -16.66 4.90 -1.45
C HIS A 388 -16.41 3.83 -0.38
N ILE A 389 -17.19 3.83 0.70
CA ILE A 389 -17.03 2.84 1.78
C ILE A 389 -17.52 1.46 1.34
N SER A 390 -18.75 1.38 0.84
CA SER A 390 -19.34 0.13 0.35
C SER A 390 -18.57 -0.44 -0.85
N GLY A 391 -18.07 0.41 -1.76
CA GLY A 391 -17.19 -0.01 -2.85
C GLY A 391 -15.87 -0.60 -2.36
N THR A 392 -15.25 0.02 -1.36
CA THR A 392 -14.04 -0.53 -0.72
C THR A 392 -14.32 -1.89 -0.08
N PHE A 393 -15.45 -2.05 0.61
CA PHE A 393 -15.84 -3.36 1.14
C PHE A 393 -16.14 -4.39 0.06
N LYS A 394 -16.75 -4.02 -1.07
CA LYS A 394 -16.92 -4.95 -2.21
C LYS A 394 -15.57 -5.50 -2.65
N GLN A 395 -14.58 -4.65 -2.82
CA GLN A 395 -13.22 -5.08 -3.16
C GLN A 395 -12.60 -6.01 -2.09
N LEU A 396 -12.76 -5.70 -0.81
CA LEU A 396 -12.25 -6.54 0.28
C LEU A 396 -12.94 -7.91 0.32
N LEU A 397 -14.27 -7.95 0.15
CA LEU A 397 -15.06 -9.18 0.18
C LEU A 397 -14.79 -10.08 -1.03
N THR A 398 -14.50 -9.49 -2.20
CA THR A 398 -14.05 -10.21 -3.39
C THR A 398 -12.81 -11.07 -3.12
N TYR A 399 -11.87 -10.56 -2.31
CA TYR A 399 -10.64 -11.30 -1.97
C TYR A 399 -10.69 -11.94 -0.58
N GLN A 400 -11.89 -12.21 -0.05
CA GLN A 400 -12.04 -13.00 1.17
C GLN A 400 -11.62 -14.45 0.91
N LEU A 401 -10.77 -15.01 1.78
CA LEU A 401 -10.40 -16.43 1.68
C LEU A 401 -11.60 -17.32 2.03
N PRO A 402 -11.64 -18.58 1.52
CA PRO A 402 -12.67 -19.55 1.91
C PRO A 402 -12.74 -19.83 3.42
N THR A 403 -11.66 -19.54 4.15
CA THR A 403 -11.62 -19.61 5.63
C THR A 403 -12.47 -18.54 6.31
N GLY A 404 -12.88 -17.50 5.59
CA GLY A 404 -13.55 -16.30 6.09
C GLY A 404 -12.60 -15.12 6.32
N GLN A 405 -11.28 -15.30 6.23
CA GLN A 405 -10.32 -14.23 6.45
C GLN A 405 -10.41 -13.15 5.35
N LEU A 406 -10.66 -11.90 5.75
CA LEU A 406 -10.54 -10.73 4.89
C LEU A 406 -9.08 -10.43 4.48
N PRO A 407 -8.84 -9.91 3.27
CA PRO A 407 -7.52 -9.57 2.77
C PRO A 407 -6.90 -8.37 3.50
N THR A 408 -5.57 -8.38 3.64
CA THR A 408 -4.85 -7.29 4.34
C THR A 408 -4.79 -6.00 3.53
N ALA A 409 -4.47 -6.11 2.24
CA ALA A 409 -4.15 -4.98 1.37
C ALA A 409 -4.31 -5.36 -0.12
N PRO A 410 -5.52 -5.67 -0.60
CA PRO A 410 -5.71 -6.02 -2.01
C PRO A 410 -5.32 -4.84 -2.91
N SER A 411 -4.76 -5.16 -4.08
CA SER A 411 -4.42 -4.17 -5.11
C SER A 411 -5.65 -3.74 -5.90
N LEU A 412 -5.57 -2.56 -6.52
CA LEU A 412 -6.66 -1.88 -7.21
C LEU A 412 -7.05 -2.51 -8.56
N GLY A 413 -6.07 -3.06 -9.28
CA GLY A 413 -6.22 -3.39 -10.70
C GLY A 413 -6.34 -4.87 -11.05
N TYR A 414 -6.39 -5.78 -10.06
CA TYR A 414 -6.62 -7.20 -10.34
C TYR A 414 -8.11 -7.45 -10.59
N SER A 415 -8.41 -8.42 -11.48
CA SER A 415 -9.80 -8.83 -11.69
C SER A 415 -10.42 -9.35 -10.38
N PRO A 416 -11.70 -9.04 -10.12
CA PRO A 416 -12.47 -9.64 -9.04
C PRO A 416 -12.62 -11.17 -9.15
N ASP A 417 -12.38 -11.75 -10.32
CA ASP A 417 -12.52 -13.20 -10.55
C ASP A 417 -11.24 -13.98 -10.24
N ILE A 418 -10.14 -13.30 -9.87
CA ILE A 418 -8.90 -13.96 -9.48
C ILE A 418 -9.07 -14.67 -8.14
N ASP A 419 -8.57 -15.90 -8.05
CA ASP A 419 -8.55 -16.67 -6.81
C ASP A 419 -7.84 -15.88 -5.69
N PRO A 420 -8.52 -15.56 -4.58
CA PRO A 420 -7.92 -14.83 -3.46
C PRO A 420 -6.67 -15.50 -2.89
N ALA A 421 -6.50 -16.81 -3.06
CA ALA A 421 -5.30 -17.54 -2.67
C ALA A 421 -4.04 -16.99 -3.38
N ALA A 422 -4.18 -16.37 -4.55
CA ALA A 422 -3.06 -15.75 -5.25
C ALA A 422 -2.36 -14.64 -4.43
N PHE A 423 -3.10 -13.98 -3.53
CA PHE A 423 -2.61 -12.88 -2.70
C PHE A 423 -2.30 -13.30 -1.26
N ALA A 424 -2.53 -14.56 -0.92
CA ALA A 424 -2.30 -15.11 0.41
C ALA A 424 -0.90 -15.74 0.51
N VAL A 425 -0.35 -15.77 1.72
CA VAL A 425 0.89 -16.49 2.02
C VAL A 425 0.66 -17.97 1.81
N GLU A 426 1.41 -18.54 0.87
CA GLU A 426 1.30 -19.96 0.48
C GLU A 426 -0.15 -20.35 0.14
N GLY A 427 -0.93 -19.41 -0.40
CA GLY A 427 -2.34 -19.62 -0.73
C GLY A 427 -3.29 -19.83 0.45
N SER A 428 -2.82 -19.68 1.69
CA SER A 428 -3.54 -20.20 2.87
C SER A 428 -3.97 -19.13 3.86
N ALA A 429 -3.24 -18.02 3.95
CA ALA A 429 -3.47 -17.01 4.98
C ALA A 429 -3.02 -15.61 4.56
N PHE A 430 -3.77 -14.61 4.98
CA PHE A 430 -3.31 -13.23 4.98
C PHE A 430 -2.54 -12.91 6.27
N LEU A 431 -1.50 -12.08 6.16
CA LEU A 431 -0.70 -11.62 7.30
C LEU A 431 -1.34 -10.41 7.99
N LEU A 432 -0.85 -10.07 9.19
CA LEU A 432 -1.48 -9.06 10.06
C LEU A 432 -2.94 -9.45 10.36
N PRO A 433 -3.16 -10.62 10.98
CA PRO A 433 -4.51 -11.15 11.21
C PRO A 433 -5.38 -10.24 12.07
N ASP A 434 -4.78 -9.33 12.86
CA ASP A 434 -5.50 -8.35 13.65
C ASP A 434 -6.07 -7.18 12.82
N TYR A 435 -5.62 -6.98 11.57
CA TYR A 435 -6.30 -6.07 10.63
C TYR A 435 -7.70 -6.59 10.29
N HIS A 436 -7.92 -7.91 10.33
CA HIS A 436 -9.25 -8.49 10.21
C HIS A 436 -10.21 -7.91 11.26
N ILE A 437 -9.74 -7.78 12.51
CA ILE A 437 -10.53 -7.23 13.62
C ILE A 437 -10.89 -5.77 13.34
N LEU A 438 -9.91 -4.97 12.89
CA LEU A 438 -10.12 -3.57 12.53
C LEU A 438 -11.08 -3.43 11.33
N GLY A 439 -11.03 -4.36 10.37
CA GLY A 439 -11.97 -4.45 9.26
C GLY A 439 -13.42 -4.67 9.71
N LEU A 440 -13.66 -5.59 10.65
CA LEU A 440 -14.98 -5.81 11.24
C LEU A 440 -15.48 -4.57 11.98
N ILE A 441 -14.61 -3.90 12.75
CA ILE A 441 -14.96 -2.64 13.42
C ILE A 441 -15.31 -1.55 12.39
N SER A 442 -14.58 -1.49 11.28
CA SER A 442 -14.84 -0.54 10.19
C SER A 442 -16.23 -0.75 9.59
N PHE A 443 -16.64 -2.01 9.39
CA PHE A 443 -17.97 -2.32 8.84
C PHE A 443 -19.10 -2.03 9.83
N ALA A 444 -18.90 -2.36 11.12
CA ALA A 444 -19.83 -1.96 12.16
C ALA A 444 -20.00 -0.44 12.22
N SER A 445 -18.88 0.29 12.16
CA SER A 445 -18.87 1.75 12.11
C SER A 445 -19.67 2.25 10.89
N TYR A 446 -19.43 1.69 9.69
CA TYR A 446 -20.22 1.99 8.49
C TYR A 446 -21.72 1.87 8.71
N MET A 447 -22.16 0.79 9.35
CA MET A 447 -23.57 0.56 9.65
C MET A 447 -24.14 1.57 10.67
N GLU A 448 -23.35 2.04 11.63
CA GLU A 448 -23.79 3.02 12.64
C GLU A 448 -24.25 4.35 12.02
N TRP A 449 -23.56 4.87 10.99
CA TRP A 449 -23.97 6.14 10.36
C TRP A 449 -24.77 5.99 9.08
N SER A 450 -24.56 4.91 8.30
CA SER A 450 -25.25 4.75 7.00
C SER A 450 -26.57 4.01 7.11
N ASN A 451 -26.70 3.12 8.11
CA ASN A 451 -27.78 2.15 8.22
C ASN A 451 -28.07 1.40 6.90
N ASP A 452 -27.02 1.07 6.14
CA ASP A 452 -27.11 0.40 4.84
C ASP A 452 -27.40 -1.11 4.99
N VAL A 453 -28.61 -1.40 5.47
CA VAL A 453 -29.11 -2.76 5.72
C VAL A 453 -29.18 -3.57 4.42
N THR A 454 -29.36 -2.91 3.27
CA THR A 454 -29.38 -3.56 1.95
C THR A 454 -28.02 -4.17 1.65
N PHE A 455 -26.95 -3.36 1.66
CA PHE A 455 -25.60 -3.85 1.43
C PHE A 455 -25.19 -4.93 2.44
N ALA A 456 -25.54 -4.74 3.72
CA ALA A 456 -25.25 -5.72 4.77
C ALA A 456 -25.92 -7.07 4.50
N LYS A 457 -27.19 -7.08 4.06
CA LYS A 457 -27.93 -8.31 3.74
C LYS A 457 -27.41 -9.00 2.49
N GLU A 458 -27.08 -8.24 1.45
CA GLU A 458 -26.51 -8.77 0.20
C GLU A 458 -25.21 -9.55 0.45
N ASN A 459 -24.42 -9.10 1.43
CA ASN A 459 -23.10 -9.66 1.73
C ASN A 459 -23.05 -10.42 3.07
N TRP A 460 -24.21 -10.75 3.65
CA TRP A 460 -24.29 -11.21 5.05
C TRP A 460 -23.51 -12.50 5.31
N ASN A 461 -23.55 -13.45 4.37
CA ASN A 461 -22.82 -14.71 4.51
C ASN A 461 -21.30 -14.50 4.61
N SER A 462 -20.75 -13.58 3.83
CA SER A 462 -19.34 -13.20 3.91
C SER A 462 -18.99 -12.56 5.25
N TRP A 463 -19.87 -11.70 5.77
CA TRP A 463 -19.70 -11.09 7.10
C TRP A 463 -19.77 -12.10 8.24
N VAL A 464 -20.73 -13.03 8.19
CA VAL A 464 -20.82 -14.12 9.16
C VAL A 464 -19.56 -14.99 9.11
N SER A 465 -19.09 -15.35 7.91
CA SER A 465 -17.86 -16.12 7.73
C SER A 465 -16.63 -15.40 8.26
N ALA A 466 -16.54 -14.08 8.10
CA ALA A 466 -15.46 -13.26 8.67
C ALA A 466 -15.49 -13.31 10.21
N VAL A 467 -16.65 -13.12 10.84
CA VAL A 467 -16.75 -13.22 12.30
C VAL A 467 -16.42 -14.63 12.78
N ASP A 468 -16.89 -15.67 12.08
CA ASP A 468 -16.62 -17.07 12.41
C ASP A 468 -15.13 -17.43 12.29
N TRP A 469 -14.41 -16.85 11.31
CA TRP A 469 -12.96 -16.96 11.21
C TRP A 469 -12.30 -16.46 12.49
N LEU A 470 -12.64 -15.26 12.97
CA LEU A 470 -12.08 -14.72 14.22
C LEU A 470 -12.43 -15.58 15.44
N VAL A 471 -13.67 -16.09 15.51
CA VAL A 471 -14.13 -16.99 16.58
C VAL A 471 -13.32 -18.29 16.62
N SER A 472 -12.87 -18.80 15.47
CA SER A 472 -12.08 -20.03 15.39
C SER A 472 -10.72 -19.94 16.12
N TYR A 473 -10.22 -18.71 16.34
CA TYR A 473 -8.98 -18.45 17.09
C TYR A 473 -9.22 -18.16 18.57
N LYS A 474 -10.44 -18.33 19.08
CA LYS A 474 -10.70 -18.28 20.51
C LYS A 474 -10.14 -19.52 21.19
N SER A 475 -9.17 -19.33 22.06
CA SER A 475 -8.57 -20.40 22.85
C SER A 475 -9.58 -20.98 23.85
N ASN A 476 -9.65 -22.31 23.89
CA ASN A 476 -10.45 -23.04 24.88
C ASN A 476 -9.82 -23.00 26.28
N SER A 477 -8.50 -22.78 26.39
CA SER A 477 -7.82 -22.78 27.69
C SER A 477 -7.86 -21.42 28.37
N THR A 478 -7.67 -20.33 27.63
CA THR A 478 -7.63 -18.96 28.18
C THR A 478 -8.93 -18.21 27.97
N GLY A 479 -9.75 -18.61 27.00
CA GLY A 479 -10.94 -17.85 26.59
C GLY A 479 -10.63 -16.61 25.74
N LEU A 480 -9.35 -16.28 25.53
CA LEU A 480 -8.87 -15.18 24.71
C LEU A 480 -8.79 -15.57 23.23
N ILE A 481 -8.82 -14.57 22.35
CA ILE A 481 -8.36 -14.70 20.96
C ILE A 481 -6.83 -14.90 20.98
N ASP A 482 -6.36 -15.88 20.21
CA ASP A 482 -4.95 -16.20 20.04
C ASP A 482 -4.58 -16.32 18.56
N LEU A 483 -3.92 -15.29 18.04
CA LEU A 483 -3.46 -15.22 16.65
C LEU A 483 -2.00 -15.65 16.48
N SER A 484 -1.41 -16.36 17.46
CA SER A 484 0.01 -16.71 17.47
C SER A 484 0.47 -17.54 16.27
N THR A 485 -0.42 -18.30 15.63
CA THR A 485 -0.11 -19.06 14.41
C THR A 485 0.41 -18.19 13.26
N PHE A 486 -0.02 -16.92 13.20
CA PHE A 486 0.41 -15.95 12.18
C PHE A 486 1.69 -15.20 12.58
N ARG A 487 2.20 -15.44 13.80
CA ARG A 487 3.45 -14.93 14.40
C ARG A 487 3.46 -13.42 14.68
N VAL A 488 2.88 -12.60 13.82
CA VAL A 488 2.96 -11.14 13.93
C VAL A 488 1.61 -10.48 13.72
N THR A 489 1.31 -9.57 14.63
CA THR A 489 0.16 -8.68 14.69
C THR A 489 0.64 -7.23 14.80
N PHE A 490 -0.14 -6.29 14.30
CA PHE A 490 0.18 -4.85 14.32
C PHE A 490 -0.07 -4.20 15.69
N LEU A 491 -1.16 -4.56 16.37
CA LEU A 491 -1.64 -3.92 17.60
C LEU A 491 -0.82 -4.27 18.85
N GLY A 492 0.10 -5.24 18.76
CA GLY A 492 0.87 -5.77 19.88
C GLY A 492 0.95 -7.29 19.84
N PRO A 493 1.19 -7.98 20.97
CA PRO A 493 1.27 -9.44 21.01
C PRO A 493 0.01 -10.15 20.49
N PRO A 494 0.12 -11.33 19.83
CA PRO A 494 -1.01 -11.97 19.14
C PRO A 494 -2.17 -12.45 20.02
N SER A 495 -1.94 -12.66 21.33
CA SER A 495 -2.98 -12.90 22.33
C SER A 495 -2.98 -11.83 23.42
N GLY A 496 -2.47 -10.64 23.07
CA GLY A 496 -2.33 -9.51 23.97
C GLY A 496 -3.62 -8.74 24.22
N SER A 497 -3.56 -7.77 25.13
CA SER A 497 -4.71 -6.95 25.54
C SER A 497 -5.28 -6.10 24.41
N ALA A 498 -4.46 -5.50 23.56
CA ALA A 498 -4.95 -4.70 22.44
C ALA A 498 -5.73 -5.53 21.40
N VAL A 499 -5.24 -6.71 21.02
CA VAL A 499 -5.94 -7.63 20.10
C VAL A 499 -7.28 -8.08 20.68
N ASN A 500 -7.28 -8.50 21.95
CA ASN A 500 -8.48 -9.05 22.58
C ASN A 500 -9.54 -7.97 22.86
N THR A 501 -9.15 -6.78 23.30
CA THR A 501 -10.09 -5.67 23.51
C THR A 501 -10.65 -5.15 22.18
N ALA A 502 -9.84 -5.10 21.11
CA ALA A 502 -10.35 -4.83 19.76
C ALA A 502 -11.34 -5.91 19.28
N ALA A 503 -11.09 -7.19 19.58
CA ALA A 503 -12.02 -8.27 19.25
C ALA A 503 -13.36 -8.14 19.97
N VAL A 504 -13.38 -7.66 21.23
CA VAL A 504 -14.63 -7.31 21.92
C VAL A 504 -15.40 -6.23 21.13
N TRP A 505 -14.71 -5.18 20.66
CA TRP A 505 -15.33 -4.14 19.84
C TRP A 505 -15.94 -4.74 18.56
N ALA A 506 -15.18 -5.57 17.84
CA ALA A 506 -15.67 -6.23 16.64
C ALA A 506 -16.94 -7.05 16.91
N PHE A 507 -16.96 -7.86 17.96
CA PHE A 507 -18.15 -8.67 18.30
C PHE A 507 -19.35 -7.82 18.74
N GLN A 508 -19.15 -6.76 19.52
CA GLN A 508 -20.23 -5.83 19.91
C GLN A 508 -20.82 -5.10 18.69
N GLY A 509 -19.95 -4.59 17.82
CA GLY A 509 -20.35 -3.90 16.59
C GLY A 509 -21.10 -4.83 15.66
N MET A 510 -20.54 -6.01 15.36
CA MET A 510 -21.17 -6.99 14.49
C MET A 510 -22.48 -7.55 15.07
N ALA A 511 -22.62 -7.69 16.39
CA ALA A 511 -23.90 -8.03 17.02
C ALA A 511 -24.95 -6.95 16.72
N SER A 512 -24.58 -5.66 16.81
CA SER A 512 -25.48 -4.56 16.46
C SER A 512 -25.90 -4.59 14.99
N VAL A 513 -24.97 -4.93 14.08
CA VAL A 513 -25.30 -5.15 12.66
C VAL A 513 -26.24 -6.35 12.48
N ALA A 514 -26.00 -7.45 13.19
CA ALA A 514 -26.86 -8.64 13.14
C ALA A 514 -28.30 -8.31 13.56
N ALA A 515 -28.48 -7.47 14.58
CA ALA A 515 -29.79 -6.97 14.96
C ALA A 515 -30.42 -6.13 13.83
N ALA A 516 -29.66 -5.23 13.19
CA ALA A 516 -30.16 -4.39 12.10
C ALA A 516 -30.59 -5.19 10.86
N VAL A 517 -29.95 -6.33 10.58
CA VAL A 517 -30.34 -7.24 9.49
C VAL A 517 -31.38 -8.30 9.89
N ASN A 518 -31.82 -8.29 11.15
CA ASN A 518 -32.75 -9.26 11.78
C ASN A 518 -32.22 -10.70 11.89
N ASP A 519 -30.90 -10.89 12.02
CA ASP A 519 -30.29 -12.18 12.37
C ASP A 519 -30.10 -12.31 13.89
N ILE A 520 -31.16 -12.72 14.56
CA ILE A 520 -31.21 -12.86 16.03
C ILE A 520 -30.23 -13.93 16.54
N ASN A 521 -29.92 -14.96 15.73
CA ASN A 521 -28.99 -16.01 16.13
C ASN A 521 -27.57 -15.45 16.20
N SER A 522 -27.12 -14.75 15.16
CA SER A 522 -25.81 -14.10 15.14
C SER A 522 -25.71 -13.01 16.21
N TYR A 523 -26.77 -12.20 16.40
CA TYR A 523 -26.85 -11.21 17.48
C TYR A 523 -26.58 -11.85 18.86
N ASN A 524 -27.32 -12.91 19.21
CA ASN A 524 -27.17 -13.58 20.50
C ASN A 524 -25.79 -14.23 20.64
N LYS A 525 -25.31 -14.92 19.59
CA LYS A 525 -23.99 -15.58 19.57
C LYS A 525 -22.87 -14.57 19.81
N TRP A 526 -22.84 -13.48 19.07
CA TRP A 526 -21.75 -12.51 19.12
C TRP A 526 -21.82 -11.63 20.38
N THR A 527 -23.01 -11.33 20.89
CA THR A 527 -23.18 -10.68 22.21
C THR A 527 -22.62 -11.54 23.35
N ASN A 528 -22.91 -12.84 23.33
CA ASN A 528 -22.37 -13.78 24.32
C ASN A 528 -20.84 -13.92 24.19
N LEU A 529 -20.32 -13.95 22.96
CA LEU A 529 -18.88 -13.97 22.72
C LEU A 529 -18.19 -12.73 23.29
N ALA A 530 -18.68 -11.52 22.97
CA ALA A 530 -18.17 -10.27 23.52
C ALA A 530 -18.15 -10.26 25.06
N THR A 531 -19.24 -10.75 25.68
CA THR A 531 -19.36 -10.83 27.14
C THR A 531 -18.35 -11.81 27.73
N SER A 532 -18.25 -13.03 27.18
CA SER A 532 -17.32 -14.06 27.66
C SER A 532 -15.86 -13.64 27.46
N LEU A 533 -15.54 -12.97 26.35
CA LEU A 533 -14.20 -12.47 26.07
C LEU A 533 -13.83 -11.33 27.01
N THR A 534 -14.76 -10.42 27.32
CA THR A 534 -14.57 -9.36 28.32
C THR A 534 -14.21 -9.94 29.69
N GLN A 535 -14.88 -11.02 30.11
CA GLN A 535 -14.56 -11.73 31.35
C GLN A 535 -13.16 -12.35 31.29
N ALA A 536 -12.82 -13.05 30.20
CA ALA A 536 -11.50 -13.65 30.02
C ALA A 536 -10.37 -12.60 30.05
N ILE A 537 -10.56 -11.43 29.40
CA ILE A 537 -9.60 -10.33 29.42
C ILE A 537 -9.37 -9.83 30.85
N ASN A 538 -10.45 -9.57 31.60
CA ASN A 538 -10.32 -9.08 32.98
C ASN A 538 -9.70 -10.12 33.93
N VAL A 539 -9.84 -11.41 33.66
CA VAL A 539 -9.18 -12.47 34.46
C VAL A 539 -7.70 -12.62 34.08
N ALA A 540 -7.39 -12.59 32.79
CA ALA A 540 -6.07 -12.98 32.30
C ALA A 540 -5.09 -11.81 32.10
N LEU A 541 -5.60 -10.60 31.87
CA LEU A 541 -4.80 -9.48 31.38
C LEU A 541 -4.90 -8.22 32.25
N TRP A 542 -5.95 -8.05 33.06
CA TRP A 542 -5.95 -7.00 34.07
C TRP A 542 -4.98 -7.36 35.20
N ASP A 543 -4.10 -6.43 35.56
CA ASP A 543 -3.15 -6.60 36.65
C ASP A 543 -3.47 -5.60 37.77
N ASP A 544 -4.11 -6.08 38.84
CA ASP A 544 -4.53 -5.25 39.97
C ASP A 544 -3.36 -4.56 40.69
N GLU A 545 -2.19 -5.21 40.73
CA GLU A 545 -1.00 -4.66 41.40
C GLU A 545 -0.44 -3.45 40.64
N SER A 546 -0.35 -3.55 39.31
CA SER A 546 0.17 -2.48 38.47
C SER A 546 -0.89 -1.48 38.01
N GLY A 547 -2.18 -1.77 38.18
CA GLY A 547 -3.29 -0.87 37.78
C GLY A 547 -3.47 -0.72 36.27
N VAL A 548 -3.05 -1.72 35.48
CA VAL A 548 -3.08 -1.68 34.01
C VAL A 548 -3.56 -3.00 33.40
N TYR A 549 -4.06 -2.93 32.16
CA TYR A 549 -4.12 -4.11 31.32
C TYR A 549 -2.72 -4.44 30.80
N SER A 550 -2.18 -5.57 31.25
CA SER A 550 -0.90 -6.10 30.82
C SER A 550 -0.90 -6.35 29.31
N ILE A 551 0.23 -6.12 28.66
CA ILE A 551 0.36 -6.22 27.20
C ILE A 551 0.10 -7.66 26.74
N GLN A 552 0.48 -8.64 27.56
CA GLN A 552 0.14 -10.06 27.45
C GLN A 552 0.26 -10.73 28.83
N SER A 553 -0.30 -11.93 29.00
CA SER A 553 -0.34 -12.63 30.29
C SER A 553 1.05 -12.96 30.88
N SER A 554 2.06 -13.14 30.04
CA SER A 554 3.44 -13.42 30.44
C SER A 554 4.29 -12.17 30.73
N ASP A 555 3.77 -10.97 30.48
CA ASP A 555 4.49 -9.71 30.61
C ASP A 555 3.65 -8.69 31.40
N LYS A 556 3.54 -8.96 32.70
CA LYS A 556 2.70 -8.19 33.61
C LYS A 556 3.26 -6.78 33.85
N GLY A 557 2.36 -5.81 34.04
CA GLY A 557 2.68 -4.41 34.32
C GLY A 557 3.16 -3.60 33.11
N ASN A 558 3.58 -4.24 32.02
CA ASN A 558 3.78 -3.57 30.73
C ASN A 558 2.45 -3.37 30.01
N PHE A 559 2.25 -2.25 29.32
CA PHE A 559 0.96 -1.92 28.69
C PHE A 559 1.12 -1.10 27.40
N SER A 560 0.03 -0.97 26.65
CA SER A 560 0.02 -0.25 25.36
C SER A 560 -1.09 0.80 25.27
N THR A 561 -0.82 1.84 24.49
CA THR A 561 -1.77 2.93 24.18
C THR A 561 -3.03 2.38 23.51
N ALA A 562 -2.89 1.43 22.59
CA ALA A 562 -4.02 0.78 21.93
C ALA A 562 -4.90 -0.02 22.92
N ALA A 563 -4.29 -0.78 23.84
CA ALA A 563 -5.04 -1.54 24.84
C ALA A 563 -5.83 -0.63 25.78
N ILE A 564 -5.25 0.49 26.24
CA ILE A 564 -5.97 1.49 27.04
C ILE A 564 -7.16 2.05 26.24
N GLY A 565 -6.92 2.45 24.98
CA GLY A 565 -7.95 2.98 24.10
C GLY A 565 -9.12 2.02 23.96
N PHE A 566 -8.86 0.80 23.50
CA PHE A 566 -9.90 -0.21 23.25
C PHE A 566 -10.59 -0.70 24.52
N ALA A 567 -9.86 -0.93 25.62
CA ALA A 567 -10.47 -1.40 26.87
C ALA A 567 -11.51 -0.41 27.40
N ILE A 568 -11.23 0.89 27.27
CA ILE A 568 -12.15 1.96 27.70
C ILE A 568 -13.32 2.10 26.73
N THR A 569 -13.06 2.16 25.42
CA THR A 569 -14.14 2.39 24.42
C THR A 569 -15.15 1.25 24.36
N THR A 570 -14.71 0.01 24.62
CA THR A 570 -15.57 -1.18 24.60
C THR A 570 -16.27 -1.47 25.93
N GLY A 571 -15.89 -0.76 27.00
CA GLY A 571 -16.38 -1.03 28.35
C GLY A 571 -15.80 -2.29 29.00
N VAL A 572 -14.73 -2.88 28.43
CA VAL A 572 -13.98 -3.96 29.10
C VAL A 572 -13.39 -3.46 30.41
N ALA A 573 -12.90 -2.21 30.41
CA ALA A 573 -12.50 -1.49 31.61
C ALA A 573 -13.71 -0.86 32.29
N ASN A 574 -13.94 -1.24 33.55
CA ASN A 574 -14.87 -0.51 34.40
C ASN A 574 -14.31 0.88 34.77
N ASP A 575 -15.10 1.68 35.49
CA ASP A 575 -14.73 3.06 35.84
C ASP A 575 -13.39 3.18 36.57
N THR A 576 -13.13 2.29 37.52
CA THR A 576 -11.89 2.25 38.30
C THR A 576 -10.71 1.82 37.43
N GLN A 577 -10.86 0.74 36.66
CA GLN A 577 -9.82 0.23 35.77
C GLN A 577 -9.44 1.25 34.69
N ALA A 578 -10.42 1.96 34.14
CA ALA A 578 -10.21 3.04 33.18
C ALA A 578 -9.43 4.19 33.81
N GLN A 579 -9.81 4.62 35.01
CA GLN A 579 -9.12 5.69 35.73
C GLN A 579 -7.67 5.32 36.05
N LEU A 580 -7.44 4.10 36.55
CA LEU A 580 -6.09 3.59 36.85
C LEU A 580 -5.25 3.53 35.59
N SER A 581 -5.73 2.89 34.52
CA SER A 581 -5.02 2.77 33.24
C SER A 581 -4.61 4.14 32.68
N LEU A 582 -5.51 5.12 32.73
CA LEU A 582 -5.23 6.49 32.26
C LEU A 582 -4.20 7.22 33.13
N SER A 583 -4.10 6.90 34.42
CA SER A 583 -3.10 7.49 35.31
C SER A 583 -1.66 7.11 34.93
N HIS A 584 -1.47 6.00 34.20
CA HIS A 584 -0.17 5.57 33.68
C HIS A 584 0.22 6.19 32.34
N LEU A 585 -0.73 6.80 31.64
CA LEU A 585 -0.51 7.41 30.32
C LEU A 585 0.67 8.41 30.27
N PRO A 586 0.96 9.24 31.30
CA PRO A 586 2.14 10.11 31.32
C PRO A 586 3.48 9.39 31.10
N SER A 587 3.60 8.11 31.45
CA SER A 587 4.84 7.33 31.23
C SER A 587 5.10 7.00 29.75
N LEU A 588 4.06 7.04 28.91
CA LEU A 588 4.17 6.85 27.47
C LEU A 588 4.40 8.18 26.72
N LYS A 589 4.31 9.32 27.40
CA LYS A 589 4.34 10.65 26.79
C LYS A 589 5.73 10.98 26.23
N LEU A 590 5.80 11.27 24.95
CA LEU A 590 6.91 11.96 24.29
C LEU A 590 6.43 13.32 23.76
N HIS A 591 7.32 14.15 23.22
CA HIS A 591 6.98 15.52 22.83
C HIS A 591 5.73 15.62 21.91
N PRO A 592 5.62 14.88 20.79
CA PRO A 592 4.48 15.04 19.90
C PRO A 592 3.28 14.13 20.24
N GLY A 593 3.41 13.12 21.11
CA GLY A 593 2.32 12.17 21.36
C GLY A 593 2.67 11.09 22.39
N TYR A 594 1.88 10.02 22.45
CA TYR A 594 2.18 8.85 23.29
C TYR A 594 2.80 7.72 22.46
N ARG A 595 3.79 7.05 23.04
CA ARG A 595 4.40 5.83 22.48
C ARG A 595 3.39 4.70 22.44
N ASP A 596 3.62 3.75 21.55
CA ASP A 596 2.71 2.62 21.37
C ASP A 596 2.63 1.74 22.63
N SER A 597 3.75 1.55 23.34
CA SER A 597 3.82 0.72 24.55
C SER A 597 4.96 1.08 25.48
N THR A 598 4.91 0.57 26.72
CA THR A 598 6.03 0.61 27.67
C THR A 598 7.22 -0.24 27.23
N THR A 599 6.99 -1.23 26.35
CA THR A 599 8.04 -2.10 25.79
C THR A 599 8.87 -1.41 24.71
N SER A 600 8.43 -0.24 24.22
CA SER A 600 9.21 0.59 23.29
C SER A 600 10.39 1.26 24.03
N ASN A 601 11.59 1.22 23.46
CA ASN A 601 12.79 1.78 24.10
C ASN A 601 12.75 3.33 24.13
N LEU A 602 12.69 3.92 25.33
CA LEU A 602 12.64 5.39 25.53
C LEU A 602 13.83 6.15 24.90
N SER A 603 15.00 5.53 24.86
CA SER A 603 16.23 6.17 24.40
C SER A 603 16.43 6.04 22.89
N ASP A 604 15.55 5.30 22.21
CA ASP A 604 15.63 5.12 20.77
C ASP A 604 15.00 6.33 20.05
N PRO A 605 15.81 7.14 19.34
CA PRO A 605 15.29 8.31 18.62
C PRO A 605 14.37 7.92 17.45
N SER A 606 14.30 6.64 17.09
CA SER A 606 13.41 6.08 16.07
C SER A 606 12.10 5.52 16.63
N VAL A 607 11.80 5.73 17.92
CA VAL A 607 10.50 5.36 18.49
C VAL A 607 9.36 5.95 17.67
N ASN A 608 8.51 5.06 17.18
CA ASN A 608 7.32 5.44 16.42
C ASN A 608 6.29 6.12 17.32
N LEU A 609 5.79 7.25 16.83
CA LEU A 609 4.65 7.97 17.40
C LEU A 609 3.59 8.05 16.32
N SER A 610 2.72 7.05 16.32
CA SER A 610 1.75 6.86 15.24
C SER A 610 0.44 7.62 15.52
N PRO A 611 0.01 8.53 14.62
CA PRO A 611 -1.34 9.08 14.64
C PRO A 611 -2.44 8.00 14.56
N ASN A 612 -2.14 6.84 13.95
CA ASN A 612 -3.06 5.70 13.91
C ASN A 612 -3.28 5.14 15.32
N ILE A 613 -2.21 4.73 16.03
CA ILE A 613 -2.32 4.16 17.39
C ILE A 613 -2.86 5.17 18.40
N ASN A 614 -2.37 6.42 18.37
CA ASN A 614 -2.88 7.49 19.24
C ASN A 614 -4.33 7.87 18.89
N GLY A 615 -4.76 7.65 17.65
CA GLY A 615 -6.15 7.80 17.21
C GLY A 615 -7.12 6.84 17.90
N PHE A 616 -6.66 5.66 18.33
CA PHE A 616 -7.48 4.74 19.15
C PHE A 616 -7.66 5.22 20.59
N LEU A 617 -6.69 5.96 21.13
CA LEU A 617 -6.75 6.53 22.47
C LEU A 617 -7.67 7.75 22.56
N LEU A 618 -7.70 8.59 21.52
CA LEU A 618 -8.45 9.85 21.57
C LEU A 618 -9.95 9.68 21.91
N PRO A 619 -10.71 8.73 21.33
CA PRO A 619 -12.09 8.46 21.73
C PRO A 619 -12.23 8.06 23.20
N ALA A 620 -11.32 7.23 23.72
CA ALA A 620 -11.30 6.84 25.13
C ALA A 620 -11.13 8.05 26.05
N LEU A 621 -10.21 8.97 25.72
CA LEU A 621 -10.00 10.20 26.48
C LEU A 621 -11.26 11.08 26.48
N MET A 622 -11.92 11.23 25.33
CA MET A 622 -13.16 11.99 25.22
C MET A 622 -14.30 11.37 26.03
N GLN A 623 -14.49 10.05 25.93
CA GLN A 623 -15.51 9.31 26.69
C GLN A 623 -15.31 9.44 28.21
N ARG A 624 -14.06 9.48 28.67
CA ARG A 624 -13.69 9.65 30.09
C ARG A 624 -13.48 11.12 30.50
N LYS A 625 -13.85 12.07 29.64
CA LYS A 625 -13.75 13.53 29.87
C LYS A 625 -12.32 13.98 30.27
N GLN A 626 -11.30 13.30 29.76
CA GLN A 626 -9.90 13.61 30.00
C GLN A 626 -9.42 14.72 29.06
N ALA A 627 -9.79 15.97 29.38
CA ALA A 627 -9.55 17.11 28.50
C ALA A 627 -8.06 17.39 28.24
N GLU A 628 -7.22 17.35 29.27
CA GLU A 628 -5.78 17.66 29.15
C GLU A 628 -5.01 16.70 28.22
N PRO A 629 -5.06 15.37 28.38
CA PRO A 629 -4.37 14.46 27.45
C PRO A 629 -4.99 14.49 26.04
N ALA A 630 -6.31 14.75 25.90
CA ALA A 630 -6.94 14.89 24.59
C ALA A 630 -6.43 16.14 23.84
N ARG A 631 -6.36 17.29 24.54
CA ARG A 631 -5.77 18.52 24.01
C ARG A 631 -4.31 18.34 23.68
N PHE A 632 -3.55 17.67 24.54
CA PHE A 632 -2.14 17.37 24.28
C PHE A 632 -1.96 16.69 22.91
N LEU A 633 -2.76 15.67 22.59
CA LEU A 633 -2.68 15.03 21.28
C LEU A 633 -3.11 15.96 20.13
N LEU A 634 -4.23 16.66 20.26
CA LEU A 634 -4.70 17.60 19.23
C LEU A 634 -3.67 18.70 18.94
N ASP A 635 -3.08 19.27 19.98
CA ASP A 635 -2.17 20.42 19.88
C ASP A 635 -0.74 20.04 19.47
N ASN A 636 -0.31 18.79 19.70
CA ASN A 636 1.09 18.38 19.47
C ASN A 636 1.27 17.30 18.39
N LEU A 637 0.32 16.37 18.24
CA LEU A 637 0.42 15.29 17.25
C LEU A 637 -0.13 15.72 15.89
N TRP A 638 -1.36 16.25 15.88
CA TRP A 638 -2.09 16.57 14.64
C TRP A 638 -1.96 18.01 14.19
N ARG A 639 -1.86 18.98 15.12
CA ARG A 639 -1.72 20.39 14.77
C ARG A 639 -0.38 20.71 14.10
N ARG A 640 0.66 19.92 14.36
CA ARG A 640 2.06 20.28 14.08
C ARG A 640 2.29 20.52 12.58
N HIS A 641 2.11 21.76 12.17
CA HIS A 641 2.65 22.34 10.95
C HIS A 641 4.09 22.76 11.23
N ASP A 642 4.98 22.39 10.31
CA ASP A 642 6.43 22.56 10.30
C ASP A 642 6.97 23.78 11.09
N CYS A 643 8.02 23.53 11.88
CA CYS A 643 9.06 24.54 12.11
C CYS A 643 9.96 24.61 10.88
#